data_AF-A0A0S3U1R4-F1
#
_entry.id   AF-A0A0S3U1R4-F1
#
_cell.length_a   1.000
_cell.length_b   1.000
_cell.length_c   1.000
_cell.angle_alpha   90.00
_cell.angle_beta   90.00
_cell.angle_gamma   90.00
#
_symmetry.space_group_name_H-M   'P 1'
#
loop_
_entity.id
_entity.type
_entity.pdbx_description
1 polymer ?
#
loop_
_entity_poly.entity_id
_entity_poly.type
_entity_poly.pdbx_seq_one_letter_code
_entity_poly.pdbx_strand_id
1 'polypeptide(L)'
;MKANKYKLLAATLLIGSSLSSVRTVLAQTAAGTTISNTATATYSDGTNNYNATSNTVTVQVAEVPGIQVTAQPPSNATPNANDTLEVDFIITNVGNDPTQFFIPGTVTLSDTTNFSVDGPLRIIEVNGATIPAVNVPVAGGETGTLLGANGSIPPNSGTGTNGTVRVRVRIRVNGTASSGATTTVALGNTATPNAQNVDRSTDIDANDVRTVDNPNGTTNETPGVLTQENEAMATSTAIVVNARLQAFATILKAVSNYSNNNTNDVLTDDTLTYSLALKVENPDVPVAGVVPSDLHPTDLNLNGSTQARILVSDAIPTNTALSSTTPTAPDSSWQVVYTTTPLAVSAHQAAWVETRPTSGTITRVGFVRSIAIPNGTTIEDFSFSVNPTSSFTGGRVANIAQVFGQSQPGATVPGTSTQLVYDESGDQAPNNQLNANNPDPANGGAPSTGLGIDDGVADPTTDGIDPGTGTNPNDSTTNQGSTTDTDGGETTTYTIATTPLNGPNGRPDAVNTTNNDDFTNRSIQLPEDLNPATPLTDAQTPATTFTNTVQNTSGSPQTISLLPVPPTNRADLPDGTTVRIAAGSDVAFYRYNGTTFDFIPAESTNTSATDPVQLVDIPANDNNPGGPDQVNYTVTINLPDGVAQNDDFPVSILAFVDRGTLGDPTDDPGNITINRLYTGYVVLEKDARILDGATEVVGFTTDQATLSGAARPGRTIEYRIRYRNISTAAPANSGSVDLPANNLEITEDGLDAPNNWFTTTRDPVSGTIPGSATDTNGGTIDGASSNGDIQTYINRLTTLPPGTSGTFLFRRQIR
;
A
#
# COMPACT_ATOMS: atom_id res chain seq x y z
N MET A 1 -36.76 4.85 -30.90
CA MET A 1 -37.49 4.82 -29.60
C MET A 1 -36.81 3.72 -28.80
N LYS A 2 -36.15 4.03 -27.67
CA LYS A 2 -36.74 4.25 -26.33
C LYS A 2 -37.54 3.03 -25.83
N ALA A 3 -37.32 2.49 -24.62
CA ALA A 3 -36.20 2.62 -23.66
C ALA A 3 -36.37 1.57 -22.53
N ASN A 4 -35.26 1.12 -21.92
CA ASN A 4 -35.01 0.69 -20.52
C ASN A 4 -36.02 -0.30 -19.83
N LYS A 5 -35.66 -1.14 -18.85
CA LYS A 5 -34.67 -0.99 -17.76
C LYS A 5 -34.15 -2.36 -17.27
N TYR A 6 -32.88 -2.41 -16.86
CA TYR A 6 -32.40 -3.06 -15.62
C TYR A 6 -31.11 -2.32 -15.22
N LYS A 7 -30.94 -1.98 -13.93
CA LYS A 7 -29.71 -1.36 -13.38
C LYS A 7 -29.69 -1.46 -11.86
N LEU A 8 -28.72 -2.20 -11.34
CA LEU A 8 -28.05 -2.18 -10.03
C LEU A 8 -26.97 -3.31 -10.15
N LEU A 9 -25.81 -3.32 -9.48
CA LEU A 9 -25.42 -2.71 -8.22
C LEU A 9 -23.88 -2.79 -8.00
N ALA A 10 -23.21 -1.75 -7.47
CA ALA A 10 -21.80 -1.80 -7.02
C ALA A 10 -21.47 -0.69 -5.99
N ALA A 11 -20.96 -1.04 -4.79
CA ALA A 11 -20.25 -0.13 -3.88
C ALA A 11 -19.27 -0.88 -2.91
N THR A 12 -19.00 -0.36 -1.70
CA THR A 12 -17.69 -0.03 -1.08
C THR A 12 -16.77 -1.11 -0.46
N LEU A 13 -15.48 -0.69 -0.32
CA LEU A 13 -14.34 -1.15 0.52
C LEU A 13 -13.09 -0.25 0.15
N LEU A 14 -11.99 -0.12 0.95
CA LEU A 14 -11.18 1.15 1.12
C LEU A 14 -10.13 1.35 2.28
N ILE A 15 -8.97 0.67 2.30
CA ILE A 15 -7.66 0.87 3.05
C ILE A 15 -7.51 0.35 4.51
N GLY A 16 -6.58 -0.60 4.79
CA GLY A 16 -6.15 -0.95 6.18
C GLY A 16 -5.18 -2.14 6.46
N SER A 17 -3.90 -2.11 6.04
CA SER A 17 -2.79 -2.95 6.59
C SER A 17 -1.53 -2.90 5.70
N SER A 18 -0.35 -3.08 6.30
CA SER A 18 0.94 -3.22 5.61
C SER A 18 1.88 -4.22 6.32
N LEU A 19 2.40 -5.21 5.58
CA LEU A 19 3.40 -6.19 6.04
C LEU A 19 4.74 -6.02 5.29
N SER A 20 5.84 -6.49 5.88
CA SER A 20 7.18 -6.54 5.24
C SER A 20 8.04 -7.66 5.85
N SER A 21 9.04 -8.17 5.11
CA SER A 21 9.70 -9.47 5.36
C SER A 21 11.24 -9.41 5.40
N VAL A 22 11.89 -10.35 6.10
CA VAL A 22 13.36 -10.42 6.32
C VAL A 22 13.93 -11.84 6.09
N ARG A 23 15.21 -12.00 5.73
CA ARG A 23 15.92 -13.29 5.44
C ARG A 23 17.43 -13.23 5.82
N THR A 24 18.12 -14.38 5.94
CA THR A 24 19.52 -14.53 6.47
C THR A 24 20.43 -15.49 5.66
N VAL A 25 21.76 -15.21 5.53
CA VAL A 25 22.78 -15.95 4.71
C VAL A 25 24.23 -15.86 5.31
N LEU A 26 25.22 -16.63 4.80
CA LEU A 26 26.60 -16.83 5.34
C LEU A 26 27.79 -16.25 4.49
N ALA A 27 29.02 -16.44 5.01
CA ALA A 27 30.21 -15.59 4.84
C ALA A 27 31.09 -15.74 3.58
N GLN A 28 32.02 -14.79 3.41
CA GLN A 28 33.01 -14.69 2.32
C GLN A 28 34.42 -14.29 2.85
N THR A 29 35.29 -13.73 1.98
CA THR A 29 36.67 -13.24 2.26
C THR A 29 36.76 -11.78 2.84
N ALA A 30 37.55 -10.85 2.27
CA ALA A 30 37.96 -9.58 2.93
C ALA A 30 37.80 -8.28 2.10
N ALA A 31 37.92 -7.13 2.77
CA ALA A 31 37.58 -5.81 2.24
C ALA A 31 38.66 -5.09 1.36
N GLY A 32 38.61 -5.23 0.00
CA GLY A 32 39.14 -4.22 -0.98
C GLY A 32 39.45 -4.63 -2.46
N THR A 33 38.89 -3.97 -3.52
CA THR A 33 39.32 -3.99 -4.97
C THR A 33 38.56 -2.97 -5.88
N THR A 34 39.14 -2.42 -6.98
CA THR A 34 38.62 -1.23 -7.76
C THR A 34 38.74 -1.30 -9.33
N ILE A 35 37.74 -0.89 -10.17
CA ILE A 35 37.58 -1.11 -11.68
C ILE A 35 36.58 -0.11 -12.43
N SER A 36 36.61 0.21 -13.78
CA SER A 36 35.77 1.28 -14.50
C SER A 36 35.36 1.18 -16.05
N ASN A 37 34.30 1.87 -16.59
CA ASN A 37 33.71 1.78 -18.03
C ASN A 37 32.79 2.97 -18.62
N THR A 38 32.46 3.18 -19.98
CA THR A 38 31.74 4.38 -20.68
C THR A 38 30.92 4.15 -22.08
N ALA A 39 29.98 4.99 -22.69
CA ALA A 39 29.10 4.74 -23.97
C ALA A 39 28.42 5.93 -24.88
N THR A 40 27.72 5.71 -26.07
CA THR A 40 27.08 6.71 -27.09
C THR A 40 25.85 6.29 -28.07
N ALA A 41 25.02 7.17 -28.76
CA ALA A 41 23.84 6.84 -29.72
C ALA A 41 23.08 7.93 -30.67
N THR A 42 22.04 7.58 -31.52
CA THR A 42 21.21 8.46 -32.51
C THR A 42 19.71 8.05 -32.85
N TYR A 43 18.77 8.90 -33.43
CA TYR A 43 17.29 8.59 -33.70
C TYR A 43 16.37 9.53 -34.62
N SER A 44 15.03 9.27 -34.79
CA SER A 44 14.01 10.02 -35.64
C SER A 44 12.49 9.95 -35.24
N ASP A 45 11.63 10.97 -35.51
CA ASP A 45 10.15 10.95 -35.21
C ASP A 45 9.22 10.47 -36.35
N GLY A 46 9.75 10.25 -37.56
CA GLY A 46 8.96 9.92 -38.76
C GLY A 46 8.60 11.12 -39.66
N THR A 47 8.80 12.34 -39.18
CA THR A 47 8.83 13.61 -39.92
C THR A 47 10.20 14.34 -39.76
N ASN A 48 10.93 14.13 -38.65
CA ASN A 48 12.15 14.83 -38.21
C ASN A 48 13.24 13.87 -37.60
N ASN A 49 14.48 14.33 -37.32
CA ASN A 49 15.66 13.51 -36.90
C ASN A 49 16.53 14.12 -35.75
N TYR A 50 17.28 13.30 -34.95
CA TYR A 50 17.86 13.66 -33.61
C TYR A 50 19.08 12.76 -33.10
N ASN A 51 19.80 13.10 -31.97
CA ASN A 51 21.10 12.47 -31.47
C ASN A 51 21.31 12.34 -29.89
N ALA A 52 22.29 11.55 -29.32
CA ALA A 52 22.55 11.36 -27.82
C ALA A 52 23.97 10.78 -27.31
N THR A 53 24.35 10.84 -25.99
CA THR A 53 25.67 10.34 -25.37
C THR A 53 25.68 10.09 -23.80
N SER A 54 26.63 9.32 -23.16
CA SER A 54 26.66 8.87 -21.71
C SER A 54 27.94 9.10 -20.81
N ASN A 55 28.03 8.48 -19.60
CA ASN A 55 29.02 8.69 -18.46
C ASN A 55 29.85 7.44 -17.96
N THR A 56 30.61 7.55 -16.83
CA THR A 56 31.64 6.57 -16.30
C THR A 56 31.48 6.13 -14.80
N VAL A 57 32.21 5.10 -14.26
CA VAL A 57 31.95 4.34 -12.96
C VAL A 57 33.20 3.78 -12.19
N THR A 58 33.22 3.50 -10.85
CA THR A 58 34.36 2.87 -10.03
C THR A 58 33.96 2.13 -8.68
N VAL A 59 34.81 1.31 -7.93
CA VAL A 59 34.42 0.27 -6.86
C VAL A 59 35.39 0.01 -5.61
N GLN A 60 34.94 -0.51 -4.41
CA GLN A 60 35.71 -1.11 -3.23
C GLN A 60 34.89 -1.97 -2.14
N VAL A 61 35.00 -1.91 -0.77
CA VAL A 61 34.26 -2.80 0.25
C VAL A 61 34.04 -2.31 1.75
N ALA A 62 32.90 -2.61 2.46
CA ALA A 62 32.56 -2.41 3.93
C ALA A 62 31.38 -3.29 4.58
N GLU A 63 30.82 -3.00 5.80
CA GLU A 63 29.99 -3.87 6.76
C GLU A 63 28.68 -3.27 7.44
N VAL A 64 27.78 -4.05 8.16
CA VAL A 64 26.35 -3.69 8.55
C VAL A 64 25.68 -4.31 9.87
N PRO A 65 24.83 -3.58 10.68
CA PRO A 65 24.07 -4.05 11.90
C PRO A 65 22.50 -4.18 11.81
N GLY A 66 21.76 -4.42 12.92
CA GLY A 66 20.26 -4.27 12.99
C GLY A 66 19.45 -4.76 14.25
N ILE A 67 18.22 -4.24 14.45
CA ILE A 67 17.23 -4.49 15.56
C ILE A 67 15.76 -4.64 15.08
N GLN A 68 14.86 -5.18 15.91
CA GLN A 68 13.38 -5.07 15.78
C GLN A 68 12.70 -4.92 17.16
N VAL A 69 11.61 -4.14 17.29
CA VAL A 69 10.79 -3.99 18.52
C VAL A 69 9.30 -4.19 18.20
N THR A 70 8.78 -5.36 18.51
CA THR A 70 7.38 -5.75 18.23
C THR A 70 6.51 -5.53 19.46
N ALA A 71 5.55 -4.59 19.41
CA ALA A 71 4.49 -4.52 20.41
C ALA A 71 3.76 -5.87 20.53
N GLN A 72 3.39 -6.22 21.75
CA GLN A 72 2.41 -7.24 22.03
C GLN A 72 1.10 -6.53 22.46
N PRO A 73 -0.07 -7.17 22.30
CA PRO A 73 -1.34 -6.55 22.68
C PRO A 73 -1.40 -6.14 24.18
N PRO A 74 -2.16 -5.09 24.52
CA PRO A 74 -2.52 -4.77 25.90
C PRO A 74 -3.43 -5.86 26.49
N SER A 75 -3.28 -6.17 27.77
CA SER A 75 -3.99 -7.27 28.45
C SER A 75 -5.46 -6.99 28.75
N ASN A 76 -5.95 -5.79 28.45
CA ASN A 76 -7.36 -5.46 28.31
C ASN A 76 -7.49 -4.20 27.45
N ALA A 77 -8.29 -4.27 26.38
CA ALA A 77 -8.53 -3.19 25.42
C ALA A 77 -9.95 -2.58 25.50
N THR A 78 -10.85 -3.15 26.32
CA THR A 78 -12.18 -2.58 26.58
C THR A 78 -12.56 -2.56 28.08
N PRO A 79 -11.65 -2.13 28.98
CA PRO A 79 -11.83 -2.19 30.43
C PRO A 79 -12.95 -1.29 31.00
N ASN A 80 -13.72 -1.81 31.95
CA ASN A 80 -14.76 -1.04 32.63
C ASN A 80 -14.15 0.05 33.54
N ALA A 81 -14.98 1.04 33.91
CA ALA A 81 -14.53 2.10 34.79
C ALA A 81 -14.05 1.50 36.14
N ASN A 82 -12.81 1.82 36.54
CA ASN A 82 -12.02 1.27 37.67
C ASN A 82 -11.11 0.05 37.40
N ASP A 83 -11.04 -0.52 36.20
CA ASP A 83 -10.16 -1.68 35.91
C ASP A 83 -8.65 -1.32 35.78
N THR A 84 -7.77 -2.34 35.73
CA THR A 84 -6.29 -2.23 35.51
C THR A 84 -5.82 -3.31 34.52
N LEU A 85 -4.81 -3.01 33.69
CA LEU A 85 -4.29 -3.85 32.60
C LEU A 85 -2.75 -3.73 32.44
N GLU A 86 -2.13 -4.62 31.65
CA GLU A 86 -0.67 -4.67 31.40
C GLU A 86 -0.33 -4.80 29.90
N VAL A 87 0.74 -4.20 29.36
CA VAL A 87 1.10 -4.24 27.91
C VAL A 87 2.53 -4.75 27.70
N ASP A 88 2.76 -5.71 26.80
CA ASP A 88 4.09 -6.30 26.55
C ASP A 88 4.73 -5.85 25.22
N PHE A 89 6.06 -5.98 25.09
CA PHE A 89 6.86 -5.63 23.90
C PHE A 89 8.07 -6.58 23.77
N ILE A 90 8.38 -7.11 22.58
CA ILE A 90 9.56 -7.97 22.31
C ILE A 90 10.60 -7.23 21.46
N ILE A 91 11.88 -7.29 21.85
CA ILE A 91 13.03 -6.69 21.16
C ILE A 91 13.95 -7.79 20.60
N THR A 92 14.53 -7.66 19.40
CA THR A 92 15.33 -8.70 18.69
C THR A 92 16.55 -8.15 17.92
N ASN A 93 17.68 -8.87 17.81
CA ASN A 93 18.89 -8.50 17.00
C ASN A 93 18.95 -9.25 15.65
N VAL A 94 19.29 -8.56 14.55
CA VAL A 94 19.34 -9.11 13.17
C VAL A 94 20.58 -8.71 12.33
N GLY A 95 21.67 -8.20 12.92
CA GLY A 95 22.87 -7.71 12.19
C GLY A 95 23.90 -8.76 11.74
N ASN A 96 25.02 -8.34 11.12
CA ASN A 96 26.16 -9.22 10.80
C ASN A 96 27.26 -9.29 11.89
N ASP A 97 27.01 -8.68 13.05
CA ASP A 97 27.88 -8.63 14.26
C ASP A 97 26.99 -8.43 15.55
N PRO A 98 27.44 -8.74 16.79
CA PRO A 98 26.58 -8.74 18.02
C PRO A 98 26.35 -7.36 18.70
N THR A 99 25.22 -7.13 19.39
CA THR A 99 24.84 -5.80 19.98
C THR A 99 24.13 -5.87 21.36
N GLN A 100 23.72 -4.74 21.96
CA GLN A 100 22.87 -4.62 23.17
C GLN A 100 21.62 -3.75 22.91
N PHE A 101 20.73 -3.54 23.91
CA PHE A 101 19.56 -2.65 23.78
C PHE A 101 19.37 -1.66 24.96
N PHE A 102 18.71 -0.53 24.73
CA PHE A 102 18.17 0.39 25.75
C PHE A 102 16.64 0.33 25.79
N ILE A 103 16.06 0.46 26.99
CA ILE A 103 14.62 0.34 27.27
C ILE A 103 14.17 1.54 28.15
N PRO A 104 13.07 2.24 27.83
CA PRO A 104 12.64 3.45 28.53
C PRO A 104 11.89 3.15 29.83
N GLY A 105 11.79 4.17 30.68
CA GLY A 105 11.17 4.08 32.01
C GLY A 105 9.70 4.50 32.10
N THR A 106 9.17 5.05 31.02
CA THR A 106 7.83 5.63 30.89
C THR A 106 7.20 5.24 29.56
N VAL A 107 5.91 5.54 29.43
CA VAL A 107 5.12 5.34 28.20
C VAL A 107 4.23 6.56 27.98
N THR A 108 3.88 6.80 26.72
CA THR A 108 2.90 7.84 26.35
C THR A 108 1.49 7.25 26.35
N LEU A 109 0.57 7.91 27.05
CA LEU A 109 -0.89 7.68 26.98
C LEU A 109 -1.54 8.81 26.17
N SER A 110 -2.54 8.48 25.36
CA SER A 110 -3.26 9.43 24.51
C SER A 110 -4.54 10.01 25.15
N ASP A 111 -5.13 9.36 26.16
CA ASP A 111 -6.02 10.02 27.12
C ASP A 111 -5.58 9.75 28.56
N THR A 112 -5.41 10.83 29.32
CA THR A 112 -5.05 10.83 30.75
C THR A 112 -6.18 11.36 31.65
N THR A 113 -7.34 11.66 31.05
CA THR A 113 -8.55 12.13 31.74
C THR A 113 -9.36 10.94 32.25
N ASN A 114 -9.54 9.91 31.42
CA ASN A 114 -10.28 8.70 31.75
C ASN A 114 -9.36 7.52 32.14
N PHE A 115 -8.05 7.64 31.94
CA PHE A 115 -7.05 6.60 32.27
C PHE A 115 -5.82 7.18 32.99
N SER A 116 -4.98 6.30 33.54
CA SER A 116 -3.73 6.63 34.24
C SER A 116 -2.75 5.43 34.23
N VAL A 117 -1.44 5.66 34.45
CA VAL A 117 -0.45 4.57 34.53
C VAL A 117 -0.45 3.95 35.94
N ASP A 118 -0.68 2.64 36.05
CA ASP A 118 -0.80 1.89 37.32
C ASP A 118 0.55 1.25 37.73
N GLY A 119 1.55 2.10 37.95
CA GLY A 119 2.89 1.71 38.43
C GLY A 119 3.94 1.45 37.32
N PRO A 120 5.13 0.97 37.69
CA PRO A 120 6.31 0.97 36.81
C PRO A 120 6.32 -0.15 35.77
N LEU A 121 7.07 0.09 34.69
CA LEU A 121 7.41 -0.87 33.64
C LEU A 121 8.30 -2.00 34.18
N ARG A 122 8.33 -3.17 33.52
CA ARG A 122 8.99 -4.40 33.99
C ARG A 122 9.55 -5.29 32.87
N ILE A 123 10.81 -5.69 32.91
CA ILE A 123 11.35 -6.76 32.02
C ILE A 123 10.99 -8.14 32.59
N ILE A 124 10.53 -9.07 31.75
CA ILE A 124 9.96 -10.37 32.18
C ILE A 124 10.46 -11.60 31.40
N GLU A 125 11.16 -11.45 30.28
CA GLU A 125 11.67 -12.57 29.47
C GLU A 125 12.96 -12.17 28.73
N VAL A 126 13.89 -13.12 28.54
CA VAL A 126 15.11 -12.92 27.74
C VAL A 126 15.42 -14.21 26.97
N ASN A 127 15.69 -14.11 25.67
CA ASN A 127 15.96 -15.22 24.75
C ASN A 127 14.91 -16.35 24.75
N GLY A 128 13.66 -16.03 25.09
CA GLY A 128 12.56 -16.99 25.27
C GLY A 128 12.47 -17.64 26.66
N ALA A 129 13.29 -17.22 27.63
CA ALA A 129 13.24 -17.69 29.01
C ALA A 129 12.63 -16.64 29.94
N THR A 130 11.53 -16.98 30.62
CA THR A 130 10.85 -16.11 31.58
C THR A 130 11.70 -15.88 32.83
N ILE A 131 11.73 -14.64 33.33
CA ILE A 131 12.48 -14.21 34.51
C ILE A 131 11.56 -13.56 35.57
N PRO A 132 11.96 -13.51 36.86
CA PRO A 132 11.28 -12.68 37.85
C PRO A 132 11.26 -11.22 37.41
N ALA A 133 10.09 -10.57 37.46
CA ALA A 133 9.89 -9.26 36.84
C ALA A 133 10.79 -8.16 37.42
N VAL A 134 11.64 -7.58 36.57
CA VAL A 134 12.60 -6.52 36.92
C VAL A 134 12.00 -5.15 36.58
N ASN A 135 11.64 -4.34 37.58
CA ASN A 135 11.12 -2.99 37.32
C ASN A 135 12.16 -2.14 36.55
N VAL A 136 11.75 -1.49 35.46
CA VAL A 136 12.55 -0.46 34.78
C VAL A 136 12.43 0.84 35.59
N PRO A 137 13.54 1.54 35.90
CA PRO A 137 13.48 2.85 36.54
C PRO A 137 12.82 3.88 35.63
N VAL A 138 12.19 4.93 36.19
CA VAL A 138 11.45 5.98 35.44
C VAL A 138 12.29 6.69 34.36
N ALA A 139 13.62 6.64 34.44
CA ALA A 139 14.55 7.22 33.45
C ALA A 139 15.10 6.22 32.41
N GLY A 140 14.59 4.97 32.36
CA GLY A 140 15.06 3.92 31.46
C GLY A 140 16.36 3.23 31.90
N GLY A 141 16.92 2.40 31.01
CA GLY A 141 18.22 1.74 31.21
C GLY A 141 18.58 0.72 30.12
N GLU A 142 19.87 0.37 30.06
CA GLU A 142 20.43 -0.56 29.07
C GLU A 142 20.37 -2.03 29.55
N THR A 143 20.17 -2.98 28.64
CA THR A 143 20.09 -4.42 28.94
C THR A 143 21.33 -4.94 29.65
N GLY A 144 22.53 -4.47 29.26
CA GLY A 144 23.78 -4.78 29.96
C GLY A 144 23.80 -4.38 31.45
N THR A 145 23.05 -3.34 31.82
CA THR A 145 22.94 -2.88 33.22
C THR A 145 21.71 -3.47 33.93
N LEU A 146 20.55 -3.55 33.27
CA LEU A 146 19.30 -4.05 33.85
C LEU A 146 19.26 -5.57 34.00
N LEU A 147 19.99 -6.31 33.15
CA LEU A 147 19.99 -7.78 33.07
C LEU A 147 21.39 -8.39 33.28
N GLY A 148 22.43 -7.56 33.41
CA GLY A 148 23.81 -7.99 33.66
C GLY A 148 24.37 -8.86 32.53
N ALA A 149 24.88 -10.04 32.89
CA ALA A 149 25.54 -10.95 31.95
C ALA A 149 24.64 -11.46 30.80
N ASN A 150 23.32 -11.31 30.91
CA ASN A 150 22.35 -11.66 29.86
C ASN A 150 22.04 -10.48 28.92
N GLY A 151 22.71 -9.33 29.07
CA GLY A 151 22.37 -8.09 28.38
C GLY A 151 22.99 -7.87 27.00
N SER A 152 23.98 -8.68 26.60
CA SER A 152 24.53 -8.68 25.23
C SER A 152 23.86 -9.75 24.39
N ILE A 153 23.32 -9.34 23.24
CA ILE A 153 22.32 -10.06 22.46
C ILE A 153 22.95 -10.47 21.12
N PRO A 154 23.14 -11.77 20.84
CA PRO A 154 23.79 -12.24 19.61
C PRO A 154 22.87 -12.05 18.38
N PRO A 155 23.42 -12.05 17.15
CA PRO A 155 22.61 -12.03 15.93
C PRO A 155 21.65 -13.21 15.87
N ASN A 156 20.35 -12.95 15.73
CA ASN A 156 19.37 -14.02 15.50
C ASN A 156 19.51 -14.49 14.04
N SER A 157 19.85 -15.77 13.85
CA SER A 157 19.99 -16.38 12.52
C SER A 157 18.67 -16.53 11.74
N GLY A 158 17.55 -16.03 12.28
CA GLY A 158 16.24 -15.96 11.61
C GLY A 158 15.25 -17.05 12.02
N THR A 159 15.54 -17.84 13.05
CA THR A 159 14.61 -18.86 13.58
C THR A 159 14.77 -19.06 15.09
N GLY A 160 13.64 -19.10 15.81
CA GLY A 160 13.59 -19.31 17.25
C GLY A 160 13.78 -18.04 18.10
N THR A 161 13.78 -18.21 19.42
CA THR A 161 13.78 -17.13 20.41
C THR A 161 15.17 -16.61 20.80
N ASN A 162 16.24 -17.11 20.19
CA ASN A 162 17.60 -16.68 20.56
C ASN A 162 17.91 -15.29 20.00
N GLY A 163 18.31 -14.36 20.87
CA GLY A 163 18.55 -12.96 20.52
C GLY A 163 17.36 -12.04 20.81
N THR A 164 16.57 -12.26 21.88
CA THR A 164 15.34 -11.49 22.20
C THR A 164 15.18 -11.03 23.65
N VAL A 165 14.32 -10.04 23.93
CA VAL A 165 13.97 -9.51 25.28
C VAL A 165 12.49 -9.10 25.36
N ARG A 166 11.75 -9.36 26.46
CA ARG A 166 10.34 -8.92 26.66
C ARG A 166 10.15 -7.93 27.83
N VAL A 167 9.45 -6.83 27.57
CA VAL A 167 9.19 -5.70 28.49
C VAL A 167 7.69 -5.47 28.67
N ARG A 168 7.23 -5.11 29.88
CA ARG A 168 5.83 -4.94 30.32
C ARG A 168 5.55 -3.53 30.86
N VAL A 169 4.34 -3.02 30.66
CA VAL A 169 3.80 -1.70 31.09
C VAL A 169 2.47 -1.91 31.83
N ARG A 170 1.94 -0.99 32.67
CA ARG A 170 0.63 -1.17 33.35
C ARG A 170 -0.23 0.09 33.47
N ILE A 171 -1.53 0.00 33.19
CA ILE A 171 -2.48 1.12 33.03
C ILE A 171 -3.78 0.86 33.82
N ARG A 172 -4.51 1.91 34.22
CA ARG A 172 -5.76 1.90 34.99
C ARG A 172 -6.82 2.84 34.42
N VAL A 173 -8.10 2.43 34.49
CA VAL A 173 -9.27 3.25 34.15
C VAL A 173 -9.77 4.02 35.37
N ASN A 174 -10.19 5.27 35.16
CA ASN A 174 -10.71 6.15 36.21
C ASN A 174 -12.21 5.87 36.45
N GLY A 175 -12.64 5.81 37.71
CA GLY A 175 -13.99 5.37 38.08
C GLY A 175 -15.16 6.27 37.71
N THR A 176 -14.88 7.44 37.15
CA THR A 176 -15.87 8.38 36.59
C THR A 176 -15.85 8.42 35.06
N ALA A 177 -15.02 7.58 34.42
CA ALA A 177 -14.90 7.53 32.98
C ALA A 177 -16.27 7.19 32.37
N SER A 178 -16.80 8.10 31.55
CA SER A 178 -17.82 7.73 30.61
C SER A 178 -17.18 6.82 29.58
N SER A 179 -17.70 5.60 29.48
CA SER A 179 -18.44 5.24 28.27
C SER A 179 -18.05 5.99 27.00
N GLY A 180 -17.20 5.36 26.19
CA GLY A 180 -16.70 5.87 24.91
C GLY A 180 -15.32 6.57 24.97
N ALA A 181 -14.62 6.57 26.11
CA ALA A 181 -13.31 7.22 26.25
C ALA A 181 -12.14 6.26 25.96
N THR A 182 -11.15 6.71 25.17
CA THR A 182 -10.11 5.85 24.58
C THR A 182 -8.65 6.28 24.88
N THR A 183 -7.72 5.35 25.14
CA THR A 183 -6.25 5.61 25.14
C THR A 183 -5.42 4.49 24.50
N THR A 184 -4.20 4.79 24.02
CA THR A 184 -3.14 3.87 23.57
C THR A 184 -1.93 3.90 24.51
N VAL A 185 -0.92 3.03 24.31
CA VAL A 185 0.31 2.94 25.13
C VAL A 185 1.56 2.79 24.25
N ALA A 186 2.37 3.84 24.11
CA ALA A 186 3.62 3.76 23.35
C ALA A 186 4.82 3.27 24.18
N LEU A 187 5.60 2.32 23.65
CA LEU A 187 6.96 2.01 24.11
C LEU A 187 7.95 2.24 22.96
N GLY A 188 9.02 2.98 23.24
CA GLY A 188 9.74 3.67 22.18
C GLY A 188 9.06 5.00 21.85
N ASN A 189 9.84 5.94 21.33
CA ASN A 189 9.41 7.02 20.46
C ASN A 189 10.19 6.86 19.15
N THR A 190 9.59 7.17 18.01
CA THR A 190 10.28 7.29 16.70
C THR A 190 9.51 8.28 15.83
N ALA A 191 10.23 9.08 15.04
CA ALA A 191 9.66 10.16 14.20
C ALA A 191 8.44 9.74 13.37
N THR A 192 8.46 8.51 12.85
CA THR A 192 7.28 7.83 12.30
C THR A 192 6.83 6.76 13.30
N PRO A 193 5.59 6.77 13.81
CA PRO A 193 5.14 5.77 14.77
C PRO A 193 5.26 4.32 14.28
N ASN A 194 5.57 3.41 15.20
CA ASN A 194 5.70 1.96 14.99
C ASN A 194 6.86 1.50 14.09
N ALA A 195 7.76 2.40 13.68
CA ALA A 195 8.84 2.09 12.75
C ALA A 195 9.85 1.07 13.33
N GLN A 196 10.46 0.27 12.45
CA GLN A 196 11.27 -0.90 12.81
C GLN A 196 12.67 -0.85 12.18
N ASN A 197 13.72 -1.14 12.97
CA ASN A 197 15.13 -1.11 12.54
C ASN A 197 15.56 0.24 11.92
N VAL A 198 15.00 1.36 12.40
CA VAL A 198 15.22 2.70 11.83
C VAL A 198 16.38 3.42 12.51
N ASP A 199 17.01 4.36 11.83
CA ASP A 199 18.15 5.13 12.37
C ASP A 199 17.71 6.11 13.46
N ARG A 200 18.24 5.96 14.67
CA ARG A 200 17.90 6.78 15.85
C ARG A 200 18.43 8.21 15.79
N SER A 201 19.42 8.50 14.94
CA SER A 201 20.15 9.77 14.97
C SER A 201 19.30 11.03 14.69
N THR A 202 18.01 10.86 14.38
CA THR A 202 17.09 11.92 13.94
C THR A 202 15.95 12.27 14.91
N ASP A 203 15.57 11.39 15.85
CA ASP A 203 14.51 11.65 16.86
C ASP A 203 14.91 11.13 18.25
N ILE A 204 15.91 11.78 18.85
CA ILE A 204 16.51 11.36 20.12
C ILE A 204 15.65 11.85 21.30
N ASP A 205 14.75 11.02 21.80
CA ASP A 205 13.98 11.26 23.03
C ASP A 205 14.54 10.42 24.21
N ALA A 206 13.92 10.55 25.39
CA ALA A 206 14.21 9.72 26.56
C ALA A 206 13.36 8.43 26.59
N ASN A 207 12.36 8.30 25.72
CA ASN A 207 11.42 7.20 25.67
C ASN A 207 11.75 6.12 24.61
N ASP A 208 12.89 6.21 23.92
CA ASP A 208 13.27 5.35 22.78
C ASP A 208 13.63 3.90 23.18
N VAL A 209 13.54 2.97 22.23
CA VAL A 209 14.02 1.58 22.35
C VAL A 209 14.99 1.27 21.21
N ARG A 210 16.27 1.05 21.53
CA ARG A 210 17.38 1.16 20.55
C ARG A 210 18.57 0.24 20.80
N THR A 211 19.29 -0.12 19.74
CA THR A 211 20.60 -0.80 19.81
C THR A 211 21.60 0.03 20.57
N VAL A 212 22.50 -0.62 21.30
CA VAL A 212 23.71 0.00 21.83
C VAL A 212 24.88 -0.88 21.44
N ASP A 213 25.93 -0.28 20.87
CA ASP A 213 27.11 -1.03 20.44
C ASP A 213 27.76 -1.77 21.62
N ASN A 214 28.31 -2.95 21.36
CA ASN A 214 29.13 -3.63 22.35
C ASN A 214 30.48 -2.90 22.43
N PRO A 215 30.99 -2.53 23.62
CA PRO A 215 32.28 -1.84 23.73
C PRO A 215 33.40 -2.61 23.03
N ASN A 216 34.16 -1.97 22.15
CA ASN A 216 35.16 -2.64 21.30
C ASN A 216 36.13 -3.52 22.12
N GLY A 217 36.38 -4.74 21.63
CA GLY A 217 37.05 -5.79 22.38
C GLY A 217 36.11 -6.64 23.25
N THR A 218 34.79 -6.43 23.15
CA THR A 218 33.80 -7.43 23.58
C THR A 218 33.96 -8.69 22.73
N THR A 219 33.66 -9.86 23.30
CA THR A 219 34.00 -11.14 22.67
C THR A 219 33.19 -11.37 21.38
N ASN A 220 33.90 -11.43 20.25
CA ASN A 220 33.40 -11.62 18.88
C ASN A 220 32.75 -10.37 18.23
N GLU A 221 33.41 -9.22 18.29
CA GLU A 221 33.08 -8.00 17.51
C GLU A 221 34.15 -7.70 16.43
N THR A 222 33.72 -7.11 15.31
CA THR A 222 34.57 -6.67 14.21
C THR A 222 35.03 -5.22 14.42
N PRO A 223 36.34 -4.93 14.60
CA PRO A 223 36.84 -3.60 15.00
C PRO A 223 36.39 -2.42 14.14
N GLY A 224 35.33 -1.76 14.60
CA GLY A 224 34.71 -0.58 14.02
C GLY A 224 33.80 0.08 15.05
N VAL A 225 33.34 1.30 14.78
CA VAL A 225 32.17 1.84 15.48
C VAL A 225 30.97 1.39 14.65
N LEU A 226 29.91 0.86 15.27
CA LEU A 226 28.65 0.68 14.55
C LEU A 226 28.26 2.01 13.89
N THR A 227 28.04 1.99 12.58
CA THR A 227 27.91 3.22 11.78
C THR A 227 26.73 4.09 12.18
N GLN A 228 25.77 3.49 12.90
CA GLN A 228 24.57 4.09 13.47
C GLN A 228 24.05 3.19 14.60
N GLU A 229 23.32 3.76 15.55
CA GLU A 229 22.39 2.99 16.40
C GLU A 229 21.02 2.99 15.72
N ASN A 230 20.40 1.82 15.64
CA ASN A 230 19.02 1.70 15.16
C ASN A 230 18.06 1.56 16.34
N GLU A 231 16.86 2.09 16.18
CA GLU A 231 15.75 2.01 17.11
C GLU A 231 14.51 1.39 16.46
N ALA A 232 13.51 1.18 17.31
CA ALA A 232 12.17 0.90 16.87
C ALA A 232 11.16 1.28 17.95
N MET A 233 10.11 1.99 17.57
CA MET A 233 8.93 2.19 18.40
C MET A 233 7.97 1.04 18.16
N ALA A 234 7.18 0.71 19.17
CA ALA A 234 5.87 0.18 18.89
C ALA A 234 4.82 0.84 19.80
N THR A 235 3.75 1.33 19.19
CA THR A 235 2.56 1.79 19.91
C THR A 235 1.64 0.59 20.09
N SER A 236 1.14 0.38 21.31
CA SER A 236 0.06 -0.58 21.53
C SER A 236 -1.22 -0.15 20.81
N THR A 237 -2.09 -1.11 20.59
CA THR A 237 -3.51 -0.86 20.30
C THR A 237 -4.22 -0.20 21.49
N ALA A 238 -5.46 0.26 21.27
CA ALA A 238 -6.20 1.17 22.16
C ALA A 238 -7.06 0.48 23.25
N ILE A 239 -7.70 1.29 24.12
CA ILE A 239 -8.29 0.89 25.42
C ILE A 239 -9.59 1.72 25.73
N VAL A 240 -10.79 1.14 25.94
CA VAL A 240 -12.13 1.82 26.06
C VAL A 240 -13.07 1.32 27.24
N VAL A 241 -14.32 1.81 27.52
CA VAL A 241 -15.08 1.79 28.85
C VAL A 241 -16.66 1.73 28.80
N ASN A 242 -17.45 1.21 29.81
CA ASN A 242 -18.91 0.72 29.76
C ASN A 242 -19.82 0.86 31.08
N ALA A 243 -21.13 0.44 31.31
CA ALA A 243 -22.51 0.42 30.66
C ALA A 243 -23.68 -0.37 31.52
N ARG A 244 -24.93 -0.85 31.08
CA ARG A 244 -26.02 -1.74 31.82
C ARG A 244 -26.68 -3.08 31.18
N LEU A 245 -26.16 -4.35 31.21
CA LEU A 245 -26.58 -5.73 30.68
C LEU A 245 -27.20 -6.08 29.25
N GLN A 246 -26.54 -6.98 28.44
CA GLN A 246 -26.79 -7.66 27.09
C GLN A 246 -25.44 -8.21 26.52
N ALA A 247 -25.28 -9.39 25.90
CA ALA A 247 -24.03 -9.68 25.16
C ALA A 247 -24.07 -9.02 23.78
N PHE A 248 -22.96 -8.41 23.40
CA PHE A 248 -22.82 -7.71 22.13
C PHE A 248 -21.78 -8.46 21.32
N ALA A 249 -22.23 -9.40 20.50
CA ALA A 249 -21.34 -10.02 19.55
C ALA A 249 -21.21 -9.08 18.35
N THR A 250 -19.97 -8.85 17.90
CA THR A 250 -19.69 -8.39 16.56
C THR A 250 -18.74 -9.40 15.91
N ILE A 251 -19.18 -10.13 14.90
CA ILE A 251 -18.25 -10.90 14.07
C ILE A 251 -17.70 -9.94 13.04
N LEU A 252 -16.39 -9.73 13.06
CA LEU A 252 -15.75 -8.81 12.15
C LEU A 252 -14.90 -9.55 11.14
N LYS A 253 -14.91 -8.98 9.94
CA LYS A 253 -14.31 -9.58 8.76
C LYS A 253 -13.37 -8.62 8.08
N ALA A 254 -12.11 -9.01 8.01
CA ALA A 254 -11.23 -8.52 6.97
C ALA A 254 -11.44 -9.39 5.76
N VAL A 255 -11.98 -8.84 4.66
CA VAL A 255 -11.31 -9.17 3.40
C VAL A 255 -9.89 -8.62 3.55
N SER A 256 -8.86 -9.43 3.29
CA SER A 256 -7.49 -8.92 3.42
C SER A 256 -7.35 -7.63 2.61
N ASN A 257 -6.63 -6.60 3.10
CA ASN A 257 -6.29 -5.40 2.30
C ASN A 257 -5.59 -5.91 1.03
N TYR A 258 -6.35 -5.99 -0.06
CA TYR A 258 -6.36 -7.13 -0.99
C TYR A 258 -5.00 -7.82 -1.10
N SER A 259 -4.79 -8.87 -0.28
CA SER A 259 -3.48 -9.53 -0.12
C SER A 259 -3.22 -10.44 -1.30
N ASN A 260 -2.94 -9.77 -2.39
CA ASN A 260 -2.85 -10.26 -3.76
C ASN A 260 -1.61 -11.12 -4.04
N ASN A 261 -0.98 -11.63 -2.97
CA ASN A 261 0.34 -12.27 -2.96
C ASN A 261 1.44 -11.44 -3.66
N ASN A 262 1.21 -10.12 -3.86
CA ASN A 262 1.92 -9.15 -4.70
C ASN A 262 1.58 -9.19 -6.23
N THR A 263 0.31 -9.37 -6.61
CA THR A 263 -0.17 -9.43 -8.01
C THR A 263 -1.46 -8.62 -8.28
N ASN A 264 -1.42 -7.49 -8.98
CA ASN A 264 -2.60 -6.61 -9.13
C ASN A 264 -3.77 -7.20 -9.96
N ASP A 265 -3.53 -8.24 -10.77
CA ASP A 265 -4.48 -8.71 -11.80
C ASP A 265 -4.80 -10.22 -11.72
N VAL A 266 -4.27 -10.98 -10.74
CA VAL A 266 -4.33 -12.48 -10.73
C VAL A 266 -5.13 -13.01 -9.54
N LEU A 267 -6.46 -13.10 -9.72
CA LEU A 267 -7.39 -13.14 -8.60
C LEU A 267 -7.47 -14.45 -7.76
N THR A 268 -6.51 -15.39 -7.79
CA THR A 268 -6.73 -16.77 -7.28
C THR A 268 -5.75 -17.33 -6.25
N ASP A 269 -4.43 -17.13 -6.34
CA ASP A 269 -3.51 -17.53 -5.27
C ASP A 269 -3.38 -16.44 -4.19
N ASP A 270 -3.90 -15.26 -4.48
CA ASP A 270 -4.35 -14.27 -3.53
C ASP A 270 -4.89 -14.93 -2.28
N THR A 271 -4.21 -14.64 -1.18
CA THR A 271 -4.68 -15.11 0.10
C THR A 271 -5.61 -14.03 0.62
N LEU A 272 -6.87 -14.19 0.24
CA LEU A 272 -8.00 -13.62 0.96
C LEU A 272 -8.06 -14.32 2.32
N THR A 273 -7.08 -13.98 3.16
CA THR A 273 -7.04 -14.31 4.56
C THR A 273 -8.16 -13.53 5.20
N TYR A 274 -9.32 -14.18 5.23
CA TYR A 274 -10.33 -13.97 6.25
C TYR A 274 -9.71 -14.44 7.57
N SER A 275 -8.85 -13.57 8.09
CA SER A 275 -8.79 -13.34 9.53
C SER A 275 -10.23 -13.08 9.96
N LEU A 276 -10.70 -13.78 10.98
CA LEU A 276 -11.89 -13.38 11.71
C LEU A 276 -11.50 -12.91 13.10
N ALA A 277 -12.22 -11.89 13.54
CA ALA A 277 -12.26 -11.50 14.94
C ALA A 277 -13.71 -11.65 15.39
N LEU A 278 -13.98 -12.56 16.33
CA LEU A 278 -15.18 -12.41 17.14
C LEU A 278 -14.88 -11.37 18.20
N LYS A 279 -15.46 -10.19 18.11
CA LYS A 279 -15.64 -9.35 19.28
C LYS A 279 -16.84 -9.84 20.08
N VAL A 280 -16.65 -10.27 21.32
CA VAL A 280 -17.73 -10.14 22.31
C VAL A 280 -17.51 -8.79 22.94
N GLU A 281 -18.01 -7.76 22.27
CA GLU A 281 -17.75 -6.38 22.60
C GLU A 281 -18.13 -6.05 24.02
N ASN A 282 -17.38 -5.11 24.58
CA ASN A 282 -17.87 -4.26 25.63
C ASN A 282 -18.28 -2.92 24.95
N PRO A 283 -19.45 -2.72 24.27
CA PRO A 283 -19.75 -1.44 23.58
C PRO A 283 -19.88 -0.24 24.51
N ASP A 284 -19.03 0.74 24.24
CA ASP A 284 -18.57 1.63 25.28
C ASP A 284 -19.63 2.61 25.81
N VAL A 285 -20.40 3.23 24.91
CA VAL A 285 -21.59 3.96 25.35
C VAL A 285 -22.74 2.97 25.55
N PRO A 286 -23.32 2.88 26.78
CA PRO A 286 -24.57 2.16 26.96
C PRO A 286 -25.62 2.78 26.05
N VAL A 287 -26.05 2.04 25.03
CA VAL A 287 -27.41 2.17 24.50
C VAL A 287 -28.34 2.23 25.72
N ALA A 288 -29.19 3.24 25.83
CA ALA A 288 -29.65 3.73 27.13
C ALA A 288 -30.45 2.68 27.94
N GLY A 289 -29.73 1.91 28.78
CA GLY A 289 -30.23 0.71 29.43
C GLY A 289 -29.63 -0.63 28.94
N VAL A 290 -28.37 -0.65 28.47
CA VAL A 290 -27.62 -1.85 27.99
C VAL A 290 -26.11 -1.77 28.40
N VAL A 291 -25.42 -2.86 28.85
CA VAL A 291 -23.98 -3.12 29.28
C VAL A 291 -23.69 -4.41 28.58
N PRO A 292 -22.44 -4.75 28.48
CA PRO A 292 -22.09 -6.04 27.95
C PRO A 292 -22.12 -7.12 29.04
N SER A 293 -22.89 -8.19 28.80
CA SER A 293 -22.74 -9.45 29.53
C SER A 293 -21.93 -10.44 28.70
N ASP A 294 -21.36 -11.46 29.33
CA ASP A 294 -20.68 -12.53 28.63
C ASP A 294 -21.55 -13.05 27.48
N LEU A 295 -20.95 -13.30 26.31
CA LEU A 295 -21.57 -14.17 25.32
C LEU A 295 -21.56 -15.57 25.92
N HIS A 296 -22.71 -15.98 26.43
CA HIS A 296 -22.91 -17.28 27.04
C HIS A 296 -23.19 -18.34 25.95
N PRO A 297 -22.90 -19.63 26.22
CA PRO A 297 -23.09 -20.68 25.23
C PRO A 297 -24.59 -20.93 24.94
N THR A 298 -24.96 -20.91 23.67
CA THR A 298 -26.29 -21.28 23.15
C THR A 298 -26.34 -22.79 22.82
N ASP A 299 -27.51 -23.38 22.63
CA ASP A 299 -27.60 -24.82 22.33
C ASP A 299 -27.12 -25.14 20.89
N LEU A 300 -26.06 -25.93 20.75
CA LEU A 300 -25.46 -26.30 19.45
C LEU A 300 -25.44 -27.83 19.26
N ASN A 301 -25.63 -28.30 18.02
CA ASN A 301 -25.47 -29.71 17.68
C ASN A 301 -23.98 -30.06 17.43
N LEU A 302 -23.30 -30.56 18.46
CA LEU A 302 -21.89 -30.92 18.42
C LEU A 302 -21.68 -32.42 18.66
N ASN A 303 -20.92 -33.07 17.76
CA ASN A 303 -20.66 -34.51 17.73
C ASN A 303 -21.95 -35.36 17.80
N GLY A 304 -23.07 -34.86 17.25
CA GLY A 304 -24.36 -35.54 17.22
C GLY A 304 -25.19 -35.42 18.50
N SER A 305 -24.93 -34.42 19.34
CA SER A 305 -25.67 -34.15 20.58
C SER A 305 -25.84 -32.64 20.80
N THR A 306 -26.98 -32.23 21.37
CA THR A 306 -27.17 -30.85 21.83
C THR A 306 -26.24 -30.58 23.01
N GLN A 307 -25.37 -29.59 22.86
CA GLN A 307 -24.46 -29.13 23.90
C GLN A 307 -24.40 -27.61 23.84
N ALA A 308 -24.46 -26.96 25.00
CA ALA A 308 -24.25 -25.52 25.07
C ALA A 308 -22.86 -25.16 24.53
N ARG A 309 -22.80 -24.37 23.46
CA ARG A 309 -21.60 -23.86 22.79
C ARG A 309 -21.82 -22.44 22.29
N ILE A 310 -20.74 -21.68 22.26
CA ILE A 310 -20.64 -20.47 21.45
C ILE A 310 -20.02 -20.89 20.12
N LEU A 311 -20.48 -20.33 19.01
CA LEU A 311 -20.01 -20.64 17.66
C LEU A 311 -19.48 -19.39 16.98
N VAL A 312 -18.25 -19.46 16.48
CA VAL A 312 -17.73 -18.58 15.43
C VAL A 312 -17.67 -19.39 14.14
N SER A 313 -18.14 -18.81 13.04
CA SER A 313 -18.21 -19.51 11.76
C SER A 313 -18.13 -18.56 10.58
N ASP A 314 -17.64 -19.07 9.45
CA ASP A 314 -17.68 -18.33 8.18
C ASP A 314 -18.28 -19.21 7.07
N ALA A 315 -19.11 -18.59 6.22
CA ALA A 315 -19.50 -19.20 4.97
C ALA A 315 -18.37 -18.98 3.96
N ILE A 316 -17.65 -20.06 3.61
CA ILE A 316 -16.57 -20.00 2.62
C ILE A 316 -17.11 -19.31 1.35
N PRO A 317 -16.63 -18.10 0.99
CA PRO A 317 -17.33 -17.24 0.06
C PRO A 317 -17.63 -17.87 -1.29
N THR A 318 -18.70 -17.40 -1.92
CA THR A 318 -19.03 -17.68 -3.32
C THR A 318 -17.79 -17.53 -4.19
N ASN A 319 -17.42 -18.61 -4.88
CA ASN A 319 -16.19 -18.74 -5.66
C ASN A 319 -14.88 -18.72 -4.84
N THR A 320 -14.79 -19.30 -3.64
CA THR A 320 -13.52 -19.49 -2.87
C THR A 320 -13.42 -20.87 -2.18
N ALA A 321 -12.29 -21.20 -1.54
CA ALA A 321 -12.09 -22.48 -0.81
C ALA A 321 -11.15 -22.40 0.42
N LEU A 322 -11.44 -23.17 1.47
CA LEU A 322 -10.66 -23.27 2.73
C LEU A 322 -9.29 -23.94 2.57
N SER A 323 -8.24 -23.31 3.13
CA SER A 323 -6.84 -23.79 3.11
C SER A 323 -6.58 -25.15 3.79
N SER A 324 -5.42 -25.73 3.49
CA SER A 324 -4.94 -27.04 3.97
C SER A 324 -4.13 -26.96 5.26
N THR A 325 -3.55 -25.80 5.59
CA THR A 325 -3.08 -25.49 6.94
C THR A 325 -4.23 -25.75 7.92
N THR A 326 -3.94 -26.37 9.07
CA THR A 326 -4.96 -26.51 10.13
C THR A 326 -5.43 -25.12 10.51
N PRO A 327 -6.74 -24.78 10.40
CA PRO A 327 -7.24 -23.49 10.86
C PRO A 327 -6.85 -23.31 12.31
N THR A 328 -6.19 -22.19 12.63
CA THR A 328 -5.65 -21.98 13.96
C THR A 328 -6.82 -21.79 14.93
N ALA A 329 -6.80 -22.51 16.05
CA ALA A 329 -7.69 -22.22 17.18
C ALA A 329 -6.98 -21.24 18.12
N PRO A 330 -7.68 -20.30 18.76
CA PRO A 330 -7.09 -19.35 19.70
C PRO A 330 -6.41 -20.04 20.89
N ASP A 331 -7.04 -21.07 21.45
CA ASP A 331 -6.51 -21.86 22.57
C ASP A 331 -7.14 -23.27 22.62
N SER A 332 -6.88 -24.02 23.70
CA SER A 332 -7.46 -25.34 23.97
C SER A 332 -8.79 -25.33 24.74
N SER A 333 -9.37 -24.16 25.00
CA SER A 333 -10.77 -23.99 25.45
C SER A 333 -11.72 -23.82 24.25
N TRP A 334 -11.18 -23.33 23.13
CA TRP A 334 -11.72 -23.51 21.79
C TRP A 334 -11.37 -24.88 21.24
N GLN A 335 -12.21 -25.35 20.33
CA GLN A 335 -11.94 -26.52 19.51
C GLN A 335 -12.30 -26.19 18.06
N VAL A 336 -11.36 -26.40 17.13
CA VAL A 336 -11.67 -26.26 15.70
C VAL A 336 -12.72 -27.30 15.36
N VAL A 337 -13.84 -26.85 14.84
CA VAL A 337 -14.91 -27.70 14.34
C VAL A 337 -15.16 -27.40 12.89
N TYR A 338 -15.79 -28.36 12.25
CA TYR A 338 -16.05 -28.32 10.83
C TYR A 338 -17.48 -28.78 10.62
N THR A 339 -18.13 -28.19 9.63
CA THR A 339 -19.37 -28.73 9.11
C THR A 339 -19.25 -28.98 7.61
N THR A 340 -19.99 -29.99 7.17
CA THR A 340 -20.27 -30.26 5.75
C THR A 340 -21.77 -30.10 5.47
N THR A 341 -22.51 -29.46 6.39
CA THR A 341 -23.91 -29.07 6.19
C THR A 341 -23.97 -27.96 5.12
N PRO A 342 -24.87 -28.04 4.13
CA PRO A 342 -25.00 -27.01 3.08
C PRO A 342 -25.21 -25.60 3.62
N LEU A 343 -24.80 -24.58 2.86
CA LEU A 343 -24.89 -23.18 3.30
C LEU A 343 -26.33 -22.73 3.59
N ALA A 344 -27.34 -23.20 2.84
CA ALA A 344 -28.77 -22.95 3.07
C ALA A 344 -29.38 -23.52 4.38
N VAL A 345 -28.55 -23.76 5.39
CA VAL A 345 -28.88 -23.96 6.80
C VAL A 345 -27.94 -23.05 7.60
N SER A 346 -28.50 -22.16 8.42
CA SER A 346 -27.74 -21.21 9.24
C SER A 346 -26.72 -21.89 10.15
N ALA A 347 -25.60 -21.23 10.44
CA ALA A 347 -24.48 -21.90 11.10
C ALA A 347 -24.81 -22.40 12.52
N HIS A 348 -25.69 -21.69 13.24
CA HIS A 348 -26.24 -22.10 14.55
C HIS A 348 -26.97 -23.46 14.51
N GLN A 349 -27.66 -23.76 13.41
CA GLN A 349 -28.46 -24.98 13.25
C GLN A 349 -27.69 -26.12 12.56
N ALA A 350 -26.48 -25.85 12.08
CA ALA A 350 -25.63 -26.83 11.43
C ALA A 350 -25.11 -27.93 12.39
N ALA A 351 -24.72 -29.08 11.83
CA ALA A 351 -24.13 -30.17 12.60
C ALA A 351 -22.60 -30.05 12.58
N TRP A 352 -22.00 -29.92 13.77
CA TRP A 352 -20.57 -29.64 13.94
C TRP A 352 -19.81 -30.87 14.46
N VAL A 353 -18.59 -31.08 13.96
CA VAL A 353 -17.69 -32.17 14.39
C VAL A 353 -16.27 -31.69 14.67
N GLU A 354 -15.65 -32.25 15.70
CA GLU A 354 -14.32 -31.89 16.20
C GLU A 354 -13.17 -32.58 15.44
N THR A 355 -13.44 -33.65 14.70
CA THR A 355 -12.46 -34.32 13.85
C THR A 355 -12.49 -33.74 12.45
N ARG A 356 -11.37 -33.18 11.96
CA ARG A 356 -11.27 -32.51 10.66
C ARG A 356 -11.73 -33.41 9.50
N PRO A 357 -12.80 -33.04 8.76
CA PRO A 357 -13.19 -33.68 7.51
C PRO A 357 -12.16 -33.46 6.39
N THR A 358 -12.36 -34.12 5.26
CA THR A 358 -11.56 -33.92 4.04
C THR A 358 -11.56 -32.45 3.62
N SER A 359 -10.39 -31.90 3.24
CA SER A 359 -10.33 -30.55 2.64
C SER A 359 -11.18 -30.47 1.37
N GLY A 360 -11.81 -29.31 1.15
CA GLY A 360 -12.70 -29.07 0.01
C GLY A 360 -14.14 -29.58 0.16
N THR A 361 -14.48 -30.30 1.24
CA THR A 361 -15.89 -30.62 1.58
C THR A 361 -16.41 -29.84 2.79
N ILE A 362 -15.59 -28.96 3.35
CA ILE A 362 -15.91 -28.11 4.50
C ILE A 362 -16.65 -26.88 3.98
N THR A 363 -17.93 -26.75 4.31
CA THR A 363 -18.81 -25.65 3.85
C THR A 363 -18.73 -24.42 4.74
N ARG A 364 -18.57 -24.65 6.05
CA ARG A 364 -18.12 -23.65 7.01
C ARG A 364 -16.99 -24.23 7.84
N VAL A 365 -15.90 -23.46 7.97
CA VAL A 365 -15.00 -23.63 9.12
C VAL A 365 -15.71 -23.03 10.32
N GLY A 366 -15.44 -23.57 11.51
CA GLY A 366 -15.95 -22.98 12.73
C GLY A 366 -15.09 -23.33 13.93
N PHE A 367 -15.38 -22.65 15.02
CA PHE A 367 -14.68 -22.80 16.27
C PHE A 367 -15.73 -22.75 17.36
N VAL A 368 -15.66 -23.67 18.33
CA VAL A 368 -16.66 -23.74 19.41
C VAL A 368 -16.05 -23.79 20.80
N ARG A 369 -16.77 -23.24 21.77
CA ARG A 369 -16.37 -23.13 23.18
C ARG A 369 -17.53 -23.42 24.12
N SER A 370 -17.28 -24.19 25.17
CA SER A 370 -18.30 -24.74 26.10
C SER A 370 -18.59 -23.89 27.33
N ILE A 371 -17.86 -22.78 27.49
CA ILE A 371 -17.96 -21.84 28.61
C ILE A 371 -18.16 -20.43 28.06
N ALA A 372 -18.75 -19.57 28.88
CA ALA A 372 -19.01 -18.17 28.54
C ALA A 372 -17.73 -17.45 28.08
N ILE A 373 -17.85 -16.59 27.06
CA ILE A 373 -16.84 -15.60 26.69
C ILE A 373 -17.23 -14.30 27.40
N PRO A 374 -16.47 -13.83 28.40
CA PRO A 374 -16.76 -12.58 29.09
C PRO A 374 -16.88 -11.41 28.12
N ASN A 375 -17.70 -10.42 28.48
CA ASN A 375 -17.76 -9.18 27.73
C ASN A 375 -16.41 -8.47 27.67
N GLY A 376 -16.15 -7.82 26.53
CA GLY A 376 -14.85 -7.22 26.20
C GLY A 376 -13.82 -8.18 25.62
N THR A 377 -14.15 -9.46 25.47
CA THR A 377 -13.24 -10.44 24.86
C THR A 377 -13.36 -10.42 23.35
N THR A 378 -12.40 -9.80 22.66
CA THR A 378 -12.15 -10.11 21.25
C THR A 378 -11.31 -11.38 21.14
N ILE A 379 -11.63 -12.22 20.17
CA ILE A 379 -11.00 -13.52 19.94
C ILE A 379 -10.64 -13.60 18.46
N GLU A 380 -9.33 -13.70 18.24
CA GLU A 380 -8.67 -13.61 16.94
C GLU A 380 -7.83 -14.88 16.73
N ASP A 381 -6.96 -14.88 15.71
CA ASP A 381 -6.27 -16.08 15.22
C ASP A 381 -7.19 -17.25 14.84
N PHE A 382 -8.51 -17.00 14.75
CA PHE A 382 -9.43 -17.61 13.79
C PHE A 382 -9.02 -17.27 12.34
N SER A 383 -7.76 -17.52 12.02
CA SER A 383 -7.19 -17.35 10.69
C SER A 383 -7.61 -18.55 9.86
N PHE A 384 -8.47 -18.30 8.89
CA PHE A 384 -8.70 -19.24 7.81
C PHE A 384 -8.46 -18.54 6.48
N SER A 385 -7.31 -18.83 5.89
CA SER A 385 -7.06 -18.44 4.51
C SER A 385 -8.08 -19.14 3.62
N VAL A 386 -8.79 -18.36 2.81
CA VAL A 386 -9.32 -18.86 1.55
C VAL A 386 -8.50 -18.31 0.40
N ASN A 387 -8.59 -19.03 -0.71
CA ASN A 387 -8.06 -18.62 -1.98
C ASN A 387 -9.25 -18.60 -2.96
N PRO A 388 -9.43 -17.54 -3.78
CA PRO A 388 -10.52 -17.54 -4.73
C PRO A 388 -10.36 -18.62 -5.79
N THR A 389 -11.46 -19.28 -6.10
CA THR A 389 -11.60 -20.16 -7.27
C THR A 389 -11.62 -19.32 -8.55
N SER A 390 -11.40 -19.97 -9.68
CA SER A 390 -11.05 -19.35 -10.95
C SER A 390 -12.20 -18.65 -11.71
N SER A 391 -12.96 -17.72 -11.07
CA SER A 391 -14.13 -17.08 -11.70
C SER A 391 -14.67 -15.78 -11.04
N PHE A 392 -13.94 -14.65 -11.11
CA PHE A 392 -14.42 -13.33 -10.64
C PHE A 392 -13.87 -12.16 -11.51
N THR A 393 -14.55 -11.00 -11.60
CA THR A 393 -14.27 -9.96 -12.63
C THR A 393 -14.38 -8.47 -12.21
N GLY A 394 -14.36 -8.14 -10.92
CA GLY A 394 -14.33 -6.73 -10.48
C GLY A 394 -15.68 -6.03 -10.40
N GLY A 395 -15.66 -4.81 -9.88
CA GLY A 395 -16.81 -4.28 -9.13
C GLY A 395 -16.84 -4.95 -7.76
N ARG A 396 -17.88 -5.75 -7.49
CA ARG A 396 -18.30 -6.14 -6.13
C ARG A 396 -17.85 -7.56 -5.73
N VAL A 397 -16.84 -7.69 -4.85
CA VAL A 397 -16.69 -8.92 -4.04
C VAL A 397 -17.80 -8.92 -2.98
N ALA A 398 -18.18 -10.09 -2.44
CA ALA A 398 -19.24 -10.20 -1.45
C ALA A 398 -18.98 -11.40 -0.51
N ASN A 399 -18.84 -11.14 0.80
CA ASN A 399 -18.89 -12.20 1.81
C ASN A 399 -19.18 -11.64 3.21
N ILE A 400 -19.78 -12.49 4.05
CA ILE A 400 -20.22 -12.18 5.41
C ILE A 400 -19.89 -13.38 6.30
N ALA A 401 -19.46 -13.13 7.53
CA ALA A 401 -19.18 -14.14 8.57
C ALA A 401 -20.28 -14.09 9.64
N GLN A 402 -20.41 -15.13 10.47
CA GLN A 402 -21.49 -15.24 11.48
C GLN A 402 -21.00 -15.72 12.86
N VAL A 403 -21.61 -15.19 13.93
CA VAL A 403 -21.43 -15.66 15.33
C VAL A 403 -22.78 -15.98 15.99
N PHE A 404 -22.79 -16.95 16.91
CA PHE A 404 -23.97 -17.29 17.73
C PHE A 404 -23.63 -17.62 19.20
N GLY A 405 -24.39 -17.03 20.12
CA GLY A 405 -24.38 -17.25 21.58
C GLY A 405 -25.64 -16.70 22.27
N GLN A 406 -25.58 -16.34 23.55
CA GLN A 406 -26.70 -15.70 24.28
C GLN A 406 -26.20 -14.63 25.26
N SER A 407 -27.05 -13.67 25.62
CA SER A 407 -26.73 -12.65 26.63
C SER A 407 -26.67 -13.15 28.09
N GLN A 408 -27.14 -14.37 28.36
CA GLN A 408 -27.22 -15.06 29.66
C GLN A 408 -27.55 -16.52 29.38
N PRO A 409 -27.07 -17.53 30.15
CA PRO A 409 -27.34 -18.93 29.82
C PRO A 409 -28.80 -19.29 30.05
N GLY A 410 -29.45 -19.88 29.04
CA GLY A 410 -30.79 -20.44 29.17
C GLY A 410 -31.24 -21.18 27.91
N ALA A 411 -32.52 -21.55 27.89
CA ALA A 411 -33.18 -21.81 26.61
C ALA A 411 -33.30 -20.47 25.86
N THR A 412 -33.03 -20.50 24.56
CA THR A 412 -33.07 -19.31 23.69
C THR A 412 -34.47 -18.69 23.69
N VAL A 413 -34.60 -17.43 24.14
CA VAL A 413 -35.88 -16.69 24.15
C VAL A 413 -35.66 -15.24 23.69
N PRO A 414 -36.16 -14.83 22.50
CA PRO A 414 -35.93 -13.49 21.95
C PRO A 414 -36.53 -12.36 22.80
N GLY A 415 -35.90 -11.19 22.80
CA GLY A 415 -36.32 -10.01 23.58
C GLY A 415 -36.05 -10.12 25.08
N THR A 416 -35.08 -10.94 25.50
CA THR A 416 -34.74 -11.21 26.92
C THR A 416 -33.24 -11.30 27.14
N SER A 417 -32.78 -11.36 28.40
CA SER A 417 -31.36 -11.62 28.66
C SER A 417 -30.90 -13.02 28.26
N THR A 418 -31.77 -13.99 27.94
CA THR A 418 -31.38 -15.27 27.31
C THR A 418 -31.76 -15.31 25.83
N GLN A 419 -31.84 -14.16 25.17
CA GLN A 419 -32.02 -14.07 23.72
C GLN A 419 -30.79 -14.59 22.99
N LEU A 420 -31.03 -15.12 21.79
CA LEU A 420 -29.96 -15.44 20.85
C LEU A 420 -29.22 -14.14 20.54
N VAL A 421 -27.93 -14.16 20.80
CA VAL A 421 -27.03 -13.12 20.34
C VAL A 421 -26.37 -13.69 19.10
N TYR A 422 -26.78 -13.13 17.97
CA TYR A 422 -26.16 -13.37 16.68
C TYR A 422 -25.72 -12.04 16.10
N ASP A 423 -24.73 -12.09 15.25
CA ASP A 423 -24.19 -10.95 14.52
C ASP A 423 -23.51 -11.41 13.23
N GLU A 424 -23.35 -10.47 12.29
CA GLU A 424 -22.85 -10.66 10.94
C GLU A 424 -22.00 -9.49 10.45
N SER A 425 -20.94 -9.81 9.70
CA SER A 425 -19.84 -8.87 9.48
C SER A 425 -20.01 -7.88 8.33
N GLY A 426 -19.98 -6.59 8.64
CA GLY A 426 -19.83 -5.52 7.64
C GLY A 426 -20.16 -4.12 8.16
N ASP A 427 -20.74 -4.04 9.36
CA ASP A 427 -20.63 -2.89 10.26
C ASP A 427 -19.79 -3.24 11.51
N GLN A 428 -19.54 -2.22 12.33
CA GLN A 428 -18.95 -2.35 13.67
C GLN A 428 -20.02 -2.10 14.75
N ALA A 429 -21.26 -2.56 14.52
CA ALA A 429 -22.46 -2.21 15.29
C ALA A 429 -23.19 -3.47 15.81
N PRO A 430 -22.81 -3.96 17.00
CA PRO A 430 -23.10 -5.31 17.46
C PRO A 430 -24.57 -5.74 17.45
N ASN A 431 -24.73 -7.03 17.18
CA ASN A 431 -25.95 -7.81 17.08
C ASN A 431 -26.79 -7.51 15.82
N ASN A 432 -26.18 -7.41 14.63
CA ASN A 432 -26.74 -6.91 13.37
C ASN A 432 -27.47 -5.56 13.53
N GLN A 433 -26.81 -4.54 14.09
CA GLN A 433 -27.37 -3.21 14.37
C GLN A 433 -28.59 -3.20 15.35
N LEU A 434 -29.16 -4.36 15.71
CA LEU A 434 -30.32 -4.46 16.60
C LEU A 434 -29.98 -4.00 18.02
N ASN A 435 -28.68 -3.96 18.38
CA ASN A 435 -28.14 -3.42 19.61
C ASN A 435 -28.79 -4.07 20.85
N ALA A 436 -29.79 -3.38 21.43
CA ALA A 436 -30.56 -3.80 22.60
C ALA A 436 -31.67 -4.83 22.31
N ASN A 437 -32.11 -4.89 21.05
CA ASN A 437 -33.47 -5.32 20.71
C ASN A 437 -33.53 -6.68 19.96
N ASN A 438 -32.40 -7.34 19.72
CA ASN A 438 -32.26 -8.49 18.80
C ASN A 438 -33.23 -9.66 19.12
N PRO A 439 -34.16 -10.03 18.20
CA PRO A 439 -35.13 -11.08 18.47
C PRO A 439 -35.41 -12.04 17.28
N ASP A 440 -34.65 -13.14 17.13
CA ASP A 440 -35.08 -14.25 16.24
C ASP A 440 -36.30 -15.01 16.86
N PRO A 441 -37.48 -15.05 16.20
CA PRO A 441 -38.67 -15.77 16.66
C PRO A 441 -38.64 -17.31 16.49
N ALA A 442 -37.50 -17.94 16.76
CA ALA A 442 -37.39 -19.33 17.23
C ALA A 442 -37.89 -20.47 16.31
N ASN A 443 -38.15 -20.22 15.01
CA ASN A 443 -38.71 -21.23 14.09
C ASN A 443 -38.09 -21.25 12.68
N GLY A 444 -36.86 -20.75 12.51
CA GLY A 444 -36.12 -20.88 11.23
C GLY A 444 -36.76 -20.11 10.08
N GLY A 445 -37.11 -18.85 10.33
CA GLY A 445 -37.56 -17.90 9.32
C GLY A 445 -37.25 -16.49 9.80
N ALA A 446 -36.48 -15.76 9.00
CA ALA A 446 -36.02 -14.41 9.30
C ALA A 446 -37.19 -13.46 9.66
N PRO A 447 -36.94 -12.42 10.48
CA PRO A 447 -37.94 -11.41 10.81
C PRO A 447 -38.46 -10.66 9.58
N SER A 448 -39.55 -9.90 9.75
CA SER A 448 -40.22 -9.16 8.67
C SER A 448 -39.45 -7.94 8.13
N THR A 449 -38.27 -7.72 8.69
CA THR A 449 -37.17 -6.85 8.25
C THR A 449 -35.94 -7.74 8.33
N GLY A 450 -35.04 -7.68 7.35
CA GLY A 450 -33.91 -8.58 7.22
C GLY A 450 -33.04 -8.80 8.47
N LEU A 451 -32.98 -7.80 9.37
CA LEU A 451 -32.37 -7.81 10.73
C LEU A 451 -32.71 -9.05 11.60
N GLY A 452 -32.25 -10.24 11.22
CA GLY A 452 -32.33 -11.50 11.95
C GLY A 452 -31.54 -12.60 11.27
N ILE A 453 -31.59 -13.81 11.83
CA ILE A 453 -30.72 -14.92 11.40
C ILE A 453 -31.12 -15.45 10.02
N ASP A 454 -30.22 -15.29 9.07
CA ASP A 454 -30.32 -15.71 7.67
C ASP A 454 -29.55 -17.05 7.43
N ASP A 455 -28.87 -17.24 6.29
CA ASP A 455 -27.92 -18.34 6.06
C ASP A 455 -26.43 -17.92 5.97
N GLY A 456 -26.07 -16.65 6.15
CA GLY A 456 -24.71 -16.13 6.14
C GLY A 456 -24.10 -16.08 4.75
N VAL A 457 -24.90 -15.84 3.70
CA VAL A 457 -24.44 -15.81 2.30
C VAL A 457 -24.83 -14.50 1.62
N ALA A 458 -23.91 -13.56 1.68
CA ALA A 458 -24.19 -12.16 1.38
C ALA A 458 -24.71 -11.84 -0.04
N ASP A 459 -25.79 -11.05 -0.13
CA ASP A 459 -26.29 -10.37 -1.32
C ASP A 459 -26.22 -8.83 -1.11
N PRO A 460 -25.20 -8.16 -1.67
CA PRO A 460 -25.02 -6.73 -1.44
C PRO A 460 -26.13 -5.81 -2.00
N THR A 461 -27.17 -6.35 -2.67
CA THR A 461 -28.37 -5.60 -3.09
C THR A 461 -29.37 -5.38 -1.96
N THR A 462 -29.42 -6.30 -1.00
CA THR A 462 -30.33 -6.34 0.15
C THR A 462 -29.59 -5.92 1.41
N ASP A 463 -28.44 -6.55 1.64
CA ASP A 463 -27.65 -6.48 2.88
C ASP A 463 -27.12 -5.08 3.18
N GLY A 464 -27.07 -4.21 2.18
CA GLY A 464 -26.35 -2.95 2.24
C GLY A 464 -24.87 -3.14 1.90
N ILE A 465 -24.03 -2.21 2.37
CA ILE A 465 -22.65 -2.08 1.91
C ILE A 465 -21.70 -1.45 2.94
N ASP A 466 -20.55 -2.09 3.13
CA ASP A 466 -19.43 -1.70 4.00
C ASP A 466 -18.45 -0.70 3.32
N PRO A 467 -18.27 0.52 3.82
CA PRO A 467 -17.30 1.50 3.31
C PRO A 467 -15.80 1.15 3.10
N GLY A 468 -15.10 0.28 3.85
CA GLY A 468 -13.60 0.23 3.83
C GLY A 468 -12.90 -1.16 4.00
N THR A 469 -11.60 -1.31 3.68
CA THR A 469 -10.84 -2.61 3.69
C THR A 469 -9.78 -2.68 4.79
N GLY A 470 -9.19 -3.87 5.00
CA GLY A 470 -7.99 -4.00 5.81
C GLY A 470 -7.60 -5.46 6.06
N THR A 471 -6.32 -5.84 6.25
CA THR A 471 -6.00 -7.27 6.57
C THR A 471 -6.24 -7.62 8.03
N ASN A 472 -6.60 -6.65 8.85
CA ASN A 472 -7.06 -6.85 10.22
C ASN A 472 -8.59 -6.61 10.23
N PRO A 473 -9.41 -7.55 10.70
CA PRO A 473 -10.88 -7.37 10.79
C PRO A 473 -11.30 -6.22 11.69
N ASN A 474 -10.39 -5.79 12.54
CA ASN A 474 -10.56 -4.68 13.46
C ASN A 474 -9.89 -3.40 12.94
N ASP A 475 -9.44 -3.34 11.68
CA ASP A 475 -8.95 -2.07 11.12
C ASP A 475 -10.13 -1.12 10.94
N SER A 476 -9.90 0.14 11.30
CA SER A 476 -10.82 1.27 11.38
C SER A 476 -11.54 1.65 10.08
N THR A 477 -11.27 0.96 8.98
CA THR A 477 -12.06 1.08 7.75
C THR A 477 -12.76 -0.21 7.33
N THR A 478 -12.34 -1.40 7.79
CA THR A 478 -13.15 -2.62 7.61
C THR A 478 -14.45 -2.54 8.39
N ASN A 479 -15.52 -3.10 7.83
CA ASN A 479 -16.83 -3.22 8.48
C ASN A 479 -17.41 -1.83 8.84
N GLN A 480 -17.39 -0.86 7.92
CA GLN A 480 -17.86 0.51 8.16
C GLN A 480 -19.31 0.76 7.75
N GLY A 481 -20.12 -0.30 7.71
CA GLY A 481 -21.51 -0.36 7.26
C GLY A 481 -22.48 0.70 7.78
N SER A 482 -23.61 0.81 7.09
CA SER A 482 -24.67 1.77 7.37
C SER A 482 -25.51 1.30 8.55
N THR A 483 -25.16 1.74 9.76
CA THR A 483 -25.85 1.46 11.05
C THR A 483 -27.35 1.85 11.18
N THR A 484 -28.05 2.01 10.06
CA THR A 484 -29.50 2.15 9.89
C THR A 484 -30.06 1.33 8.72
N ASP A 485 -29.37 0.29 8.26
CA ASP A 485 -29.88 -0.60 7.19
C ASP A 485 -30.98 -1.55 7.72
N THR A 486 -31.47 -2.45 6.88
CA THR A 486 -32.63 -3.32 7.17
C THR A 486 -32.35 -4.82 7.12
N ASP A 487 -31.18 -5.25 6.66
CA ASP A 487 -30.67 -6.64 6.77
C ASP A 487 -29.59 -6.77 7.88
N GLY A 488 -28.76 -5.73 8.04
CA GLY A 488 -28.13 -5.40 9.32
C GLY A 488 -26.78 -6.05 9.62
N GLY A 489 -26.26 -6.87 8.72
CA GLY A 489 -24.81 -6.99 8.56
C GLY A 489 -24.53 -6.65 7.10
N GLU A 490 -23.88 -5.52 6.83
CA GLU A 490 -23.58 -5.16 5.45
C GLU A 490 -22.68 -6.18 4.79
N THR A 491 -22.73 -6.29 3.46
CA THR A 491 -21.64 -7.03 2.83
C THR A 491 -20.36 -6.18 2.78
N THR A 492 -19.29 -6.71 3.38
CA THR A 492 -17.87 -6.37 3.09
C THR A 492 -17.58 -6.60 1.60
N THR A 493 -17.48 -5.51 0.79
CA THR A 493 -17.45 -5.57 -0.70
C THR A 493 -16.28 -4.90 -1.46
N TYR A 494 -16.50 -3.96 -2.42
CA TYR A 494 -15.49 -3.04 -3.05
C TYR A 494 -16.10 -2.02 -4.05
N THR A 495 -15.96 -0.68 -3.86
CA THR A 495 -16.45 0.36 -4.82
C THR A 495 -15.41 0.72 -5.85
N ILE A 496 -15.85 0.99 -7.09
CA ILE A 496 -15.03 1.60 -8.15
C ILE A 496 -15.93 2.58 -8.96
N ALA A 497 -15.55 3.86 -9.17
CA ALA A 497 -16.43 4.98 -9.61
C ALA A 497 -15.83 5.89 -10.73
N THR A 498 -16.53 6.96 -11.20
CA THR A 498 -16.22 7.67 -12.49
C THR A 498 -16.33 9.21 -12.53
N THR A 499 -15.53 9.84 -13.41
CA THR A 499 -15.28 11.30 -13.62
C THR A 499 -15.95 11.87 -14.90
N PRO A 500 -16.15 13.21 -15.08
CA PRO A 500 -16.31 13.81 -16.42
C PRO A 500 -15.09 13.58 -17.33
N LEU A 501 -15.20 14.01 -18.59
CA LEU A 501 -14.26 13.70 -19.65
C LEU A 501 -13.84 14.97 -20.41
N ASN A 502 -12.55 15.17 -20.57
CA ASN A 502 -11.92 16.24 -21.34
C ASN A 502 -10.60 15.68 -21.86
N GLY A 503 -10.22 16.02 -23.10
CA GLY A 503 -9.15 15.31 -23.78
C GLY A 503 -8.85 15.82 -25.17
N PRO A 504 -8.08 15.10 -25.99
CA PRO A 504 -7.62 15.57 -27.28
C PRO A 504 -8.78 15.67 -28.29
N ASN A 505 -8.61 16.45 -29.35
CA ASN A 505 -9.64 16.71 -30.36
C ASN A 505 -10.41 15.45 -30.84
N GLY A 506 -11.69 15.36 -30.46
CA GLY A 506 -12.59 14.25 -30.79
C GLY A 506 -12.45 13.01 -29.90
N ARG A 507 -11.70 13.10 -28.80
CA ARG A 507 -11.49 12.06 -27.77
C ARG A 507 -11.55 12.69 -26.37
N PRO A 508 -12.72 13.22 -25.92
CA PRO A 508 -12.89 13.57 -24.52
C PRO A 508 -12.77 12.33 -23.63
N ASP A 509 -13.16 11.16 -24.17
CA ASP A 509 -13.00 9.82 -23.62
C ASP A 509 -11.58 9.25 -23.74
N ALA A 510 -10.58 10.10 -23.98
CA ALA A 510 -9.20 9.68 -23.92
C ALA A 510 -8.82 9.20 -22.52
N VAL A 511 -8.05 8.13 -22.47
CA VAL A 511 -7.46 7.58 -21.26
C VAL A 511 -6.01 7.27 -21.58
N ASN A 512 -5.08 8.04 -21.02
CA ASN A 512 -3.67 7.66 -21.00
C ASN A 512 -3.48 6.60 -19.91
N THR A 513 -3.12 6.98 -18.68
CA THR A 513 -3.21 6.12 -17.50
C THR A 513 -4.54 6.34 -16.78
N THR A 514 -5.06 7.56 -16.85
CA THR A 514 -6.43 7.94 -16.52
C THR A 514 -6.98 8.87 -17.61
N ASN A 515 -8.23 9.27 -17.45
CA ASN A 515 -8.82 10.37 -18.21
C ASN A 515 -8.41 11.76 -17.69
N ASN A 516 -7.68 11.86 -16.57
CA ASN A 516 -7.21 13.13 -15.99
C ASN A 516 -5.70 13.35 -16.19
N ASP A 517 -5.08 12.53 -17.03
CA ASP A 517 -3.68 12.61 -17.45
C ASP A 517 -3.50 12.29 -18.95
N ASP A 518 -4.60 12.36 -19.72
CA ASP A 518 -4.53 12.29 -21.17
C ASP A 518 -3.67 13.44 -21.72
N PHE A 519 -3.09 13.24 -22.90
CA PHE A 519 -2.20 14.25 -23.44
C PHE A 519 -2.09 14.29 -24.97
N THR A 520 -1.57 15.42 -25.44
CA THR A 520 -1.01 15.56 -26.79
C THR A 520 0.45 16.00 -26.70
N ASN A 521 1.39 15.14 -27.12
CA ASN A 521 2.82 15.44 -27.16
C ASN A 521 3.25 16.05 -28.51
N ARG A 522 4.15 17.04 -28.48
CA ARG A 522 4.90 17.57 -29.65
C ARG A 522 6.32 17.98 -29.27
N SER A 523 7.27 17.93 -30.20
CA SER A 523 8.69 18.30 -29.96
C SER A 523 9.19 19.34 -30.96
N ILE A 524 10.18 20.14 -30.53
CA ILE A 524 11.09 20.89 -31.41
C ILE A 524 12.32 20.04 -31.82
N GLN A 525 13.24 20.60 -32.61
CA GLN A 525 14.48 19.95 -33.07
C GLN A 525 15.72 20.44 -32.29
N LEU A 526 16.72 19.56 -32.07
CA LEU A 526 17.95 19.85 -31.32
C LEU A 526 19.22 20.00 -32.18
N PRO A 527 20.27 20.70 -31.69
CA PRO A 527 21.61 20.73 -32.30
C PRO A 527 22.40 19.41 -32.16
N GLU A 528 23.48 19.27 -32.94
CA GLU A 528 24.41 18.12 -32.92
C GLU A 528 25.61 18.33 -31.97
N ASP A 529 26.20 17.23 -31.48
CA ASP A 529 27.41 17.15 -30.61
C ASP A 529 27.43 18.03 -29.34
N LEU A 530 26.31 18.65 -28.99
CA LEU A 530 26.20 19.53 -27.83
C LEU A 530 26.19 18.71 -26.54
N ASN A 531 27.05 19.09 -25.58
CA ASN A 531 27.06 18.46 -24.25
C ASN A 531 25.66 18.57 -23.63
N PRO A 532 25.04 17.45 -23.17
CA PRO A 532 23.68 17.44 -22.62
C PRO A 532 23.43 18.45 -21.48
N ALA A 533 24.47 18.89 -20.77
CA ALA A 533 24.38 19.89 -19.71
C ALA A 533 24.28 21.37 -20.20
N THR A 534 23.90 21.62 -21.46
CA THR A 534 23.88 22.98 -22.07
C THR A 534 22.46 23.45 -22.43
N PRO A 535 21.98 24.63 -21.99
CA PRO A 535 20.63 25.16 -22.31
C PRO A 535 20.42 25.73 -23.74
N LEU A 536 19.16 26.07 -24.05
CA LEU A 536 18.63 26.58 -25.34
C LEU A 536 18.18 28.06 -25.29
N THR A 537 17.75 28.61 -26.44
CA THR A 537 17.29 30.01 -26.63
C THR A 537 15.92 30.11 -27.32
N ASP A 538 15.23 31.25 -27.19
CA ASP A 538 13.90 31.56 -27.74
C ASP A 538 13.81 31.34 -29.27
N ALA A 539 14.87 31.70 -30.00
CA ALA A 539 14.97 31.47 -31.44
C ALA A 539 15.04 29.98 -31.83
N GLN A 540 15.16 29.08 -30.86
CA GLN A 540 15.15 27.62 -31.01
C GLN A 540 13.82 26.99 -30.51
N THR A 541 12.92 27.73 -29.85
CA THR A 541 11.71 27.23 -29.15
C THR A 541 10.37 27.85 -29.64
N PRO A 542 9.97 27.66 -30.91
CA PRO A 542 8.80 28.33 -31.50
C PRO A 542 7.42 27.90 -30.92
N ALA A 543 6.48 28.87 -30.89
CA ALA A 543 5.10 28.71 -30.42
C ALA A 543 4.32 27.54 -31.06
N THR A 544 3.51 26.84 -30.24
CA THR A 544 2.76 25.62 -30.65
C THR A 544 1.29 25.68 -30.22
N THR A 545 0.36 25.14 -31.04
CA THR A 545 -1.11 25.19 -30.80
C THR A 545 -1.77 23.80 -30.83
N PHE A 546 -2.74 23.60 -29.93
CA PHE A 546 -3.45 22.37 -29.61
C PHE A 546 -4.98 22.57 -29.68
N THR A 547 -5.74 21.48 -29.79
CA THR A 547 -7.21 21.47 -29.90
C THR A 547 -7.76 20.30 -29.10
N ASN A 548 -8.74 20.56 -28.24
CA ASN A 548 -9.24 19.63 -27.23
C ASN A 548 -10.78 19.57 -27.24
N THR A 549 -11.35 18.56 -26.59
CA THR A 549 -12.79 18.26 -26.54
C THR A 549 -13.21 17.88 -25.12
N VAL A 550 -14.41 18.29 -24.70
CA VAL A 550 -15.04 17.95 -23.40
C VAL A 550 -16.30 17.12 -23.63
N GLN A 551 -16.62 16.18 -22.73
CA GLN A 551 -17.86 15.43 -22.64
C GLN A 551 -18.39 15.33 -21.19
N ASN A 552 -19.71 15.41 -21.04
CA ASN A 552 -20.41 15.08 -19.81
C ASN A 552 -20.71 13.57 -19.71
N THR A 553 -20.07 12.84 -18.78
CA THR A 553 -20.33 11.40 -18.52
C THR A 553 -21.51 11.12 -17.60
N SER A 554 -22.03 12.12 -16.91
CA SER A 554 -23.04 11.95 -15.87
C SER A 554 -24.45 11.72 -16.45
N GLY A 555 -25.36 11.19 -15.64
CA GLY A 555 -26.75 10.93 -16.03
C GLY A 555 -27.63 12.17 -16.23
N SER A 556 -27.08 13.39 -16.19
CA SER A 556 -27.80 14.67 -16.21
C SER A 556 -26.97 15.79 -16.87
N PRO A 557 -27.58 16.85 -17.45
CA PRO A 557 -26.85 17.98 -18.08
C PRO A 557 -25.97 18.77 -17.10
N GLN A 558 -24.96 19.48 -17.60
CA GLN A 558 -23.96 20.26 -16.83
C GLN A 558 -23.50 21.53 -17.59
N THR A 559 -22.89 22.49 -16.88
CA THR A 559 -22.08 23.58 -17.47
C THR A 559 -20.63 23.38 -17.05
N ILE A 560 -19.67 23.71 -17.93
CA ILE A 560 -18.24 23.44 -17.70
C ILE A 560 -17.40 24.70 -17.97
N SER A 561 -16.52 25.05 -17.03
CA SER A 561 -15.56 26.16 -17.16
C SER A 561 -14.15 25.65 -17.48
N LEU A 562 -13.36 26.46 -18.17
CA LEU A 562 -11.99 26.12 -18.61
C LEU A 562 -10.95 27.07 -18.00
N LEU A 563 -9.97 26.50 -17.27
CA LEU A 563 -8.85 27.23 -16.70
C LEU A 563 -7.50 26.52 -16.96
N PRO A 564 -6.41 27.26 -17.19
CA PRO A 564 -5.07 26.69 -17.19
C PRO A 564 -4.62 26.46 -15.75
N VAL A 565 -4.26 25.22 -15.42
CA VAL A 565 -3.75 24.87 -14.09
C VAL A 565 -2.24 25.05 -14.09
N PRO A 566 -1.65 25.81 -13.14
CA PRO A 566 -0.20 25.82 -12.91
C PRO A 566 0.36 24.39 -12.81
N PRO A 567 1.56 24.11 -13.35
CA PRO A 567 2.16 22.79 -13.20
C PRO A 567 2.36 22.45 -11.72
N THR A 568 2.19 21.17 -11.38
CA THR A 568 2.31 20.67 -9.99
C THR A 568 3.68 20.97 -9.40
N ASN A 569 4.75 20.84 -10.20
CA ASN A 569 6.04 21.43 -9.88
C ASN A 569 6.24 22.71 -10.71
N ARG A 570 6.54 23.82 -10.02
CA ARG A 570 6.70 25.15 -10.63
C ARG A 570 7.86 25.26 -11.62
N ALA A 571 8.77 24.28 -11.64
CA ALA A 571 9.86 24.22 -12.62
C ALA A 571 9.48 23.49 -13.92
N ASP A 572 8.37 22.73 -13.97
CA ASP A 572 7.92 22.04 -15.19
C ASP A 572 7.48 23.03 -16.30
N LEU A 573 7.27 24.31 -15.95
CA LEU A 573 6.98 25.37 -16.91
C LEU A 573 7.82 26.62 -16.57
N PRO A 574 8.60 27.17 -17.51
CA PRO A 574 9.45 28.32 -17.21
C PRO A 574 8.66 29.63 -17.07
N ASP A 575 9.12 30.50 -16.17
CA ASP A 575 8.55 31.83 -15.94
C ASP A 575 8.50 32.67 -17.24
N GLY A 576 7.41 33.42 -17.43
CA GLY A 576 7.15 34.22 -18.62
C GLY A 576 6.36 33.51 -19.72
N THR A 577 6.25 32.17 -19.68
CA THR A 577 5.47 31.34 -20.62
C THR A 577 4.06 31.89 -20.80
N THR A 578 3.59 32.03 -22.05
CA THR A 578 2.23 32.52 -22.34
C THR A 578 1.32 31.41 -22.84
N VAL A 579 0.08 31.40 -22.32
CA VAL A 579 -0.98 30.45 -22.67
C VAL A 579 -2.22 31.23 -23.13
N ARG A 580 -2.78 30.84 -24.27
CA ARG A 580 -4.01 31.41 -24.83
C ARG A 580 -5.08 30.33 -24.96
N ILE A 581 -6.26 30.55 -24.36
CA ILE A 581 -7.44 29.68 -24.46
C ILE A 581 -8.53 30.39 -25.26
N ALA A 582 -9.24 29.68 -26.13
CA ALA A 582 -10.38 30.22 -26.87
C ALA A 582 -11.47 29.18 -27.17
N ALA A 583 -12.73 29.59 -26.99
CA ALA A 583 -13.93 28.90 -27.46
C ALA A 583 -14.97 29.91 -27.95
N GLY A 584 -15.55 29.70 -29.14
CA GLY A 584 -16.55 30.60 -29.71
C GLY A 584 -16.05 32.05 -29.89
N SER A 585 -16.70 32.99 -29.23
CA SER A 585 -16.32 34.43 -29.19
C SER A 585 -15.36 34.78 -28.05
N ASP A 586 -15.06 33.84 -27.17
CA ASP A 586 -14.55 34.11 -25.84
C ASP A 586 -13.10 33.64 -25.76
N VAL A 587 -12.21 34.57 -25.44
CA VAL A 587 -10.76 34.40 -25.56
C VAL A 587 -10.11 34.94 -24.30
N ALA A 588 -9.25 34.12 -23.68
CA ALA A 588 -8.49 34.49 -22.50
C ALA A 588 -6.99 34.24 -22.75
N PHE A 589 -6.17 35.24 -22.43
CA PHE A 589 -4.72 35.15 -22.43
C PHE A 589 -4.20 35.15 -20.99
N TYR A 590 -3.18 34.33 -20.74
CA TYR A 590 -2.53 34.19 -19.44
C TYR A 590 -1.00 34.18 -19.62
N ARG A 591 -0.27 34.71 -18.65
CA ARG A 591 1.18 34.50 -18.50
C ARG A 591 1.47 33.75 -17.22
N TYR A 592 2.27 32.69 -17.31
CA TYR A 592 2.84 32.04 -16.16
C TYR A 592 3.90 32.95 -15.51
N ASN A 593 3.80 33.18 -14.20
CA ASN A 593 4.71 34.05 -13.44
C ASN A 593 5.69 33.26 -12.52
N GLY A 594 5.90 31.97 -12.79
CA GLY A 594 6.60 31.05 -11.90
C GLY A 594 5.76 30.51 -10.74
N THR A 595 4.50 30.94 -10.58
CA THR A 595 3.58 30.45 -9.54
C THR A 595 2.11 30.30 -9.99
N THR A 596 1.59 31.27 -10.75
CA THR A 596 0.19 31.37 -11.21
C THR A 596 0.12 31.73 -12.70
N PHE A 597 -1.04 31.50 -13.30
CA PHE A 597 -1.38 31.99 -14.63
C PHE A 597 -2.12 33.33 -14.52
N ASP A 598 -1.38 34.42 -14.72
CA ASP A 598 -1.90 35.79 -14.58
C ASP A 598 -2.64 36.20 -15.86
N PHE A 599 -3.94 36.49 -15.73
CA PHE A 599 -4.81 36.91 -16.84
C PHE A 599 -4.37 38.25 -17.44
N ILE A 600 -4.45 38.37 -18.78
CA ILE A 600 -4.02 39.53 -19.57
C ILE A 600 -5.25 40.20 -20.22
N PRO A 601 -5.85 41.25 -19.60
CA PRO A 601 -7.09 41.85 -20.10
C PRO A 601 -6.94 42.56 -21.45
N ALA A 602 -5.75 43.05 -21.79
CA ALA A 602 -5.51 43.83 -23.01
C ALA A 602 -5.48 42.98 -24.30
N GLU A 603 -5.32 41.67 -24.17
CA GLU A 603 -5.27 40.70 -25.28
C GLU A 603 -6.52 39.80 -25.32
N SER A 604 -7.31 39.80 -24.24
CA SER A 604 -8.50 38.95 -24.05
C SER A 604 -9.79 39.62 -24.53
N THR A 605 -10.81 38.83 -24.88
CA THR A 605 -12.12 39.33 -25.34
C THR A 605 -13.27 38.52 -24.75
N ASN A 606 -14.31 39.22 -24.29
CA ASN A 606 -15.52 38.67 -23.65
C ASN A 606 -15.28 37.83 -22.37
N THR A 607 -14.11 37.96 -21.75
CA THR A 607 -13.71 37.23 -20.53
C THR A 607 -13.15 38.17 -19.47
N SER A 608 -13.05 37.71 -18.22
CA SER A 608 -12.37 38.41 -17.13
C SER A 608 -11.68 37.45 -16.17
N ALA A 609 -10.89 37.97 -15.23
CA ALA A 609 -10.20 37.16 -14.21
C ALA A 609 -11.13 36.41 -13.23
N THR A 610 -12.44 36.71 -13.22
CA THR A 610 -13.47 35.98 -12.45
C THR A 610 -14.63 35.53 -13.36
N ASP A 611 -14.38 35.47 -14.67
CA ASP A 611 -15.35 35.13 -15.72
C ASP A 611 -14.58 34.46 -16.88
N PRO A 612 -14.13 33.20 -16.70
CA PRO A 612 -13.24 32.50 -17.63
C PRO A 612 -13.99 32.03 -18.89
N VAL A 613 -13.31 31.29 -19.76
CA VAL A 613 -13.97 30.71 -20.96
C VAL A 613 -14.92 29.61 -20.52
N GLN A 614 -16.23 29.77 -20.77
CA GLN A 614 -17.29 28.84 -20.38
C GLN A 614 -17.88 28.04 -21.55
N LEU A 615 -18.29 26.81 -21.26
CA LEU A 615 -19.07 25.93 -22.14
C LEU A 615 -20.44 25.65 -21.48
N VAL A 616 -21.45 26.43 -21.87
CA VAL A 616 -22.76 26.53 -21.21
C VAL A 616 -23.78 25.52 -21.78
N ASP A 617 -24.64 24.97 -20.90
CA ASP A 617 -25.78 24.09 -21.22
C ASP A 617 -25.45 22.79 -21.99
N ILE A 618 -24.45 22.01 -21.51
CA ILE A 618 -24.06 20.72 -22.10
C ILE A 618 -25.05 19.60 -21.67
N PRO A 619 -25.67 18.86 -22.62
CA PRO A 619 -26.55 17.72 -22.37
C PRO A 619 -25.97 16.57 -21.52
N ALA A 620 -26.85 15.68 -21.07
CA ALA A 620 -26.51 14.45 -20.33
C ALA A 620 -25.89 13.37 -21.22
N ASN A 621 -25.09 12.47 -20.64
CA ASN A 621 -24.47 11.33 -21.33
C ASN A 621 -25.52 10.42 -22.02
N ASP A 622 -25.61 10.50 -23.34
CA ASP A 622 -26.44 9.62 -24.16
C ASP A 622 -25.69 8.34 -24.62
N ASN A 623 -24.41 8.24 -24.25
CA ASN A 623 -23.45 7.18 -24.57
C ASN A 623 -23.14 7.05 -26.08
N ASN A 624 -23.28 8.15 -26.84
CA ASN A 624 -22.96 8.20 -28.27
C ASN A 624 -21.77 9.17 -28.56
N PRO A 625 -20.60 8.66 -28.98
CA PRO A 625 -19.44 9.51 -29.31
C PRO A 625 -19.74 10.58 -30.36
N GLY A 626 -19.28 11.80 -30.14
CA GLY A 626 -19.62 12.97 -30.96
C GLY A 626 -21.09 13.40 -30.85
N GLY A 627 -21.76 13.02 -29.76
CA GLY A 627 -23.11 13.47 -29.41
C GLY A 627 -23.18 14.97 -29.07
N PRO A 628 -24.38 15.51 -28.83
CA PRO A 628 -24.56 16.91 -28.45
C PRO A 628 -24.05 17.21 -27.03
N ASP A 629 -23.68 16.19 -26.27
CA ASP A 629 -23.01 16.23 -24.96
C ASP A 629 -21.49 16.48 -25.06
N GLN A 630 -20.95 16.76 -26.26
CA GLN A 630 -19.52 17.01 -26.52
C GLN A 630 -19.24 18.37 -27.19
N VAL A 631 -18.20 19.09 -26.77
CA VAL A 631 -17.84 20.44 -27.27
C VAL A 631 -16.31 20.66 -27.35
N ASN A 632 -15.81 21.42 -28.33
CA ASN A 632 -14.38 21.66 -28.59
C ASN A 632 -13.88 23.06 -28.17
N TYR A 633 -12.59 23.16 -27.83
CA TYR A 633 -11.86 24.41 -27.57
C TYR A 633 -10.39 24.34 -28.06
N THR A 634 -9.62 25.44 -27.95
CA THR A 634 -8.22 25.53 -28.42
C THR A 634 -7.26 26.14 -27.40
N VAL A 635 -5.99 25.75 -27.45
CA VAL A 635 -4.90 26.16 -26.55
C VAL A 635 -3.63 26.50 -27.35
N THR A 636 -2.95 27.60 -27.06
CA THR A 636 -1.63 27.95 -27.65
C THR A 636 -0.60 28.19 -26.54
N ILE A 637 0.63 27.67 -26.70
CA ILE A 637 1.75 27.75 -25.76
C ILE A 637 2.96 28.44 -26.45
N ASN A 638 3.68 29.31 -25.73
CA ASN A 638 4.99 29.84 -26.15
C ASN A 638 5.98 29.90 -24.97
N LEU A 639 7.17 29.33 -25.14
CA LEU A 639 8.25 29.25 -24.14
C LEU A 639 9.21 30.46 -24.21
N PRO A 640 10.03 30.72 -23.17
CA PRO A 640 11.07 31.76 -23.14
C PRO A 640 12.50 31.21 -23.41
N ASP A 641 13.48 32.12 -23.42
CA ASP A 641 14.92 31.81 -23.39
C ASP A 641 15.34 30.94 -22.18
N GLY A 642 16.38 30.11 -22.36
CA GLY A 642 17.12 29.49 -21.27
C GLY A 642 16.69 28.08 -20.84
N VAL A 643 15.73 27.46 -21.53
CA VAL A 643 15.22 26.12 -21.21
C VAL A 643 16.24 25.00 -21.47
N ALA A 644 16.07 23.84 -20.82
CA ALA A 644 16.95 22.69 -20.97
C ALA A 644 16.74 21.92 -22.29
N GLN A 645 17.71 21.06 -22.65
CA GLN A 645 17.61 20.09 -23.74
C GLN A 645 17.05 18.76 -23.23
N ASN A 646 16.29 18.06 -24.07
CA ASN A 646 15.62 16.80 -23.73
C ASN A 646 14.78 16.92 -22.45
N ASP A 647 13.89 17.91 -22.43
CA ASP A 647 13.01 18.24 -21.31
C ASP A 647 11.56 18.46 -21.80
N ASP A 648 10.59 18.47 -20.87
CA ASP A 648 9.16 18.53 -21.20
C ASP A 648 8.37 19.58 -20.42
N PHE A 649 7.47 20.25 -21.15
CA PHE A 649 6.76 21.45 -20.71
C PHE A 649 5.24 21.25 -20.83
N PRO A 650 4.57 20.75 -19.77
CA PRO A 650 3.13 20.50 -19.76
C PRO A 650 2.31 21.76 -19.42
N VAL A 651 1.26 22.00 -20.20
CA VAL A 651 0.18 22.95 -19.85
C VAL A 651 -1.13 22.17 -19.71
N SER A 652 -1.49 21.95 -18.46
CA SER A 652 -2.72 21.30 -18.03
C SER A 652 -3.91 22.25 -18.16
N ILE A 653 -4.97 21.84 -18.85
CA ILE A 653 -6.25 22.56 -18.84
C ILE A 653 -7.28 21.73 -18.07
N LEU A 654 -7.80 22.31 -17.00
CA LEU A 654 -8.90 21.75 -16.23
C LEU A 654 -10.23 22.13 -16.89
N ALA A 655 -11.01 21.11 -17.24
CA ALA A 655 -12.44 21.21 -17.44
C ALA A 655 -13.14 20.68 -16.19
N PHE A 656 -13.91 21.53 -15.53
CA PHE A 656 -14.63 21.20 -14.30
C PHE A 656 -16.10 21.60 -14.40
N VAL A 657 -16.98 20.83 -13.76
CA VAL A 657 -18.41 21.14 -13.69
C VAL A 657 -18.58 22.35 -12.78
N ASP A 658 -18.70 23.55 -13.35
CA ASP A 658 -18.76 24.80 -12.60
C ASP A 658 -20.13 24.92 -11.90
N ARG A 659 -20.12 24.70 -10.58
CA ARG A 659 -21.32 24.75 -9.73
C ARG A 659 -21.51 26.14 -9.07
N GLY A 660 -20.74 27.14 -9.48
CA GLY A 660 -20.69 28.47 -8.87
C GLY A 660 -21.00 29.64 -9.82
N THR A 661 -20.54 30.84 -9.44
CA THR A 661 -20.61 32.09 -10.24
C THR A 661 -19.31 32.89 -10.16
N LEU A 662 -18.19 32.23 -9.85
CA LEU A 662 -16.87 32.86 -9.64
C LEU A 662 -15.73 32.14 -10.38
N GLY A 663 -15.97 30.99 -11.02
CA GLY A 663 -14.95 30.22 -11.74
C GLY A 663 -13.89 29.56 -10.85
N ASP A 664 -14.28 29.01 -9.70
CA ASP A 664 -13.39 28.36 -8.72
C ASP A 664 -13.62 26.84 -8.71
N PRO A 665 -12.60 25.99 -8.99
CA PRO A 665 -12.76 24.55 -9.14
C PRO A 665 -12.59 23.72 -7.86
N THR A 666 -12.37 24.34 -6.69
CA THR A 666 -11.70 23.70 -5.53
C THR A 666 -12.32 22.39 -5.01
N ASP A 667 -13.62 22.15 -5.18
CA ASP A 667 -14.33 20.93 -4.75
C ASP A 667 -15.10 20.20 -5.89
N ASP A 668 -14.80 20.54 -7.15
CA ASP A 668 -15.55 20.04 -8.32
C ASP A 668 -14.93 18.77 -8.94
N PRO A 669 -15.74 17.74 -9.30
CA PRO A 669 -15.29 16.63 -10.12
C PRO A 669 -14.75 17.14 -11.45
N GLY A 670 -13.42 17.23 -11.53
CA GLY A 670 -12.69 17.82 -12.63
C GLY A 670 -12.00 16.78 -13.49
N ASN A 671 -11.73 17.16 -14.74
CA ASN A 671 -10.95 16.37 -15.67
C ASN A 671 -9.90 17.26 -16.35
N ILE A 672 -8.66 16.79 -16.40
CA ILE A 672 -7.49 17.55 -16.88
C ILE A 672 -6.89 16.87 -18.11
N THR A 673 -6.75 17.64 -19.20
CA THR A 673 -5.98 17.24 -20.38
C THR A 673 -4.68 18.03 -20.45
N ILE A 674 -3.60 17.36 -20.88
CA ILE A 674 -2.23 17.90 -20.85
C ILE A 674 -1.74 18.22 -22.27
N ASN A 675 -1.44 19.49 -22.52
CA ASN A 675 -0.88 19.97 -23.78
C ASN A 675 0.64 20.06 -23.59
N ARG A 676 1.43 19.17 -24.22
CA ARG A 676 2.81 18.89 -23.78
C ARG A 676 3.83 19.15 -24.90
N LEU A 677 4.85 19.96 -24.60
CA LEU A 677 5.86 20.41 -25.54
C LEU A 677 7.27 19.96 -25.11
N TYR A 678 8.06 19.40 -26.03
CA TYR A 678 9.37 18.79 -25.77
C TYR A 678 10.53 19.51 -26.46
N THR A 679 11.71 19.50 -25.83
CA THR A 679 12.97 20.05 -26.37
C THR A 679 13.95 18.96 -26.82
N GLY A 680 13.47 17.95 -27.57
CA GLY A 680 14.20 16.69 -27.84
C GLY A 680 13.77 15.59 -26.88
N TYR A 681 14.08 14.31 -27.17
CA TYR A 681 13.45 13.21 -26.45
C TYR A 681 14.19 11.85 -26.36
N VAL A 682 15.53 11.76 -26.48
CA VAL A 682 16.29 10.52 -26.14
C VAL A 682 17.57 10.83 -25.33
N VAL A 683 17.81 10.01 -24.30
CA VAL A 683 18.84 10.18 -23.26
C VAL A 683 19.69 8.89 -23.11
N LEU A 684 20.91 9.02 -22.57
CA LEU A 684 21.88 7.95 -22.39
C LEU A 684 22.62 8.07 -21.03
N GLU A 685 22.76 6.97 -20.30
CA GLU A 685 23.35 6.90 -18.95
C GLU A 685 24.16 5.60 -18.74
N LYS A 686 24.96 5.53 -17.68
CA LYS A 686 25.75 4.35 -17.34
C LYS A 686 26.06 4.17 -15.85
N ASP A 687 26.02 2.92 -15.37
CA ASP A 687 26.47 2.51 -14.03
C ASP A 687 26.96 1.04 -13.96
N ALA A 688 27.37 0.61 -12.77
CA ALA A 688 27.75 -0.77 -12.45
C ALA A 688 27.15 -1.23 -11.12
N ARG A 689 26.79 -2.52 -11.02
CA ARG A 689 26.38 -3.19 -9.77
C ARG A 689 27.37 -4.26 -9.37
N ILE A 690 27.25 -4.73 -8.13
CA ILE A 690 27.93 -5.92 -7.63
C ILE A 690 26.89 -6.98 -7.26
N LEU A 691 27.19 -8.24 -7.60
CA LEU A 691 26.37 -9.45 -7.37
C LEU A 691 27.13 -10.46 -6.49
N ASP A 692 26.52 -11.47 -5.87
CA ASP A 692 27.20 -12.64 -5.28
C ASP A 692 26.77 -13.90 -6.01
N GLY A 693 27.67 -14.47 -6.83
CA GLY A 693 27.29 -15.28 -7.98
C GLY A 693 26.40 -14.47 -8.94
N ALA A 694 25.09 -14.50 -8.69
CA ALA A 694 24.04 -13.74 -9.39
C ALA A 694 23.24 -12.76 -8.49
N THR A 695 23.59 -12.61 -7.21
CA THR A 695 22.77 -11.98 -6.16
C THR A 695 23.14 -10.51 -5.92
N GLU A 696 22.33 -9.52 -6.30
CA GLU A 696 22.71 -8.09 -6.14
C GLU A 696 23.04 -7.69 -4.69
N VAL A 697 24.05 -6.83 -4.54
CA VAL A 697 24.84 -6.64 -3.31
C VAL A 697 25.30 -5.19 -3.12
N VAL A 698 25.74 -4.54 -4.19
CA VAL A 698 25.64 -3.08 -4.33
C VAL A 698 24.83 -2.88 -5.58
N GLY A 699 23.80 -2.04 -5.49
CA GLY A 699 22.98 -1.72 -6.65
C GLY A 699 23.75 -1.03 -7.76
N PHE A 700 23.12 -0.93 -8.92
CA PHE A 700 23.66 -0.18 -10.04
C PHE A 700 23.83 1.30 -9.66
N THR A 701 25.08 1.75 -9.52
CA THR A 701 25.41 3.16 -9.20
C THR A 701 26.70 3.62 -9.88
N THR A 702 26.90 4.94 -9.88
CA THR A 702 28.15 5.61 -10.27
C THR A 702 29.03 5.94 -9.07
N ASP A 703 28.47 5.95 -7.85
CA ASP A 703 29.20 6.31 -6.64
C ASP A 703 30.24 5.26 -6.28
N GLN A 704 31.51 5.67 -6.40
CA GLN A 704 32.64 4.88 -5.98
C GLN A 704 32.55 4.52 -4.49
N ALA A 705 32.06 5.39 -3.59
CA ALA A 705 32.07 5.13 -2.15
C ALA A 705 31.08 4.04 -1.71
N THR A 706 29.91 3.95 -2.35
CA THR A 706 28.89 2.92 -2.08
C THR A 706 29.22 1.61 -2.78
N LEU A 707 29.74 1.66 -4.01
CA LEU A 707 30.45 0.52 -4.59
C LEU A 707 31.69 0.16 -3.75
N SER A 708 32.20 1.09 -2.94
CA SER A 708 33.21 0.88 -1.89
C SER A 708 32.67 0.46 -0.53
N GLY A 709 31.36 0.34 -0.37
CA GLY A 709 30.70 -0.06 0.87
C GLY A 709 30.27 -1.53 0.86
N ALA A 710 30.00 -2.14 -0.30
CA ALA A 710 29.61 -3.54 -0.31
C ALA A 710 29.97 -4.35 -1.57
N ALA A 711 30.85 -3.89 -2.49
CA ALA A 711 31.52 -4.91 -3.30
C ALA A 711 32.25 -5.85 -2.34
N ARG A 712 32.29 -7.14 -2.65
CA ARG A 712 32.68 -8.18 -1.70
C ARG A 712 33.26 -9.38 -2.48
N PRO A 713 33.52 -10.56 -1.88
CA PRO A 713 34.33 -11.61 -2.51
C PRO A 713 33.53 -12.71 -3.25
N GLY A 714 34.07 -13.25 -4.35
CA GLY A 714 33.35 -14.17 -5.26
C GLY A 714 32.24 -13.49 -6.10
N ARG A 715 32.19 -12.16 -6.01
CA ARG A 715 31.06 -11.31 -6.38
C ARG A 715 31.19 -10.74 -7.78
N THR A 716 30.11 -10.66 -8.55
CA THR A 716 30.16 -10.30 -9.98
C THR A 716 29.85 -8.83 -10.21
N ILE A 717 30.78 -8.07 -10.81
CA ILE A 717 30.43 -6.76 -11.38
C ILE A 717 29.57 -7.01 -12.61
N GLU A 718 28.49 -6.27 -12.75
CA GLU A 718 27.74 -6.17 -14.00
C GLU A 718 27.67 -4.70 -14.38
N TYR A 719 27.93 -4.37 -15.64
CA TYR A 719 27.85 -3.02 -16.19
C TYR A 719 26.54 -2.82 -16.93
N ARG A 720 25.97 -1.61 -16.86
CA ARG A 720 24.71 -1.22 -17.46
C ARG A 720 24.84 0.12 -18.17
N ILE A 721 24.50 0.13 -19.46
CA ILE A 721 24.29 1.34 -20.25
C ILE A 721 22.77 1.44 -20.41
N ARG A 722 22.15 2.53 -19.93
CA ARG A 722 20.73 2.78 -20.20
C ARG A 722 20.60 3.78 -21.33
N TYR A 723 19.70 3.49 -22.25
CA TYR A 723 19.26 4.42 -23.29
C TYR A 723 17.74 4.57 -23.13
N ARG A 724 17.17 5.76 -23.34
CA ARG A 724 15.74 6.01 -23.08
C ARG A 724 15.15 7.06 -24.00
N ASN A 725 14.02 6.74 -24.62
CA ASN A 725 13.08 7.73 -25.12
C ASN A 725 12.29 8.31 -23.92
N ILE A 726 12.31 9.62 -23.74
CA ILE A 726 11.70 10.29 -22.58
C ILE A 726 10.29 10.84 -22.87
N SER A 727 9.82 10.85 -24.12
CA SER A 727 8.46 11.32 -24.43
C SER A 727 7.42 10.40 -23.78
N THR A 728 6.30 10.96 -23.32
CA THR A 728 5.23 10.14 -22.73
C THR A 728 4.61 9.23 -23.79
N ALA A 729 4.46 7.93 -23.46
CA ALA A 729 3.82 6.95 -24.33
C ALA A 729 2.31 7.02 -24.21
N ALA A 730 1.61 7.27 -25.33
CA ALA A 730 0.17 7.13 -25.36
C ALA A 730 -0.17 5.64 -25.48
N PRO A 731 -0.95 5.04 -24.57
CA PRO A 731 -1.32 3.63 -24.68
C PRO A 731 -2.12 3.31 -25.95
N ALA A 732 -2.11 2.06 -26.37
CA ALA A 732 -2.75 1.66 -27.62
C ALA A 732 -4.28 1.89 -27.56
N ASN A 733 -4.80 2.72 -28.47
CA ASN A 733 -6.19 3.20 -28.51
C ASN A 733 -6.60 4.19 -27.38
N SER A 734 -5.64 4.73 -26.62
CA SER A 734 -5.86 5.73 -25.56
C SER A 734 -6.59 7.01 -26.00
N GLY A 735 -6.51 7.38 -27.28
CA GLY A 735 -6.93 8.70 -27.76
C GLY A 735 -5.91 9.83 -27.49
N SER A 736 -4.94 9.60 -26.60
CA SER A 736 -3.75 10.46 -26.42
C SER A 736 -2.78 10.32 -27.60
N VAL A 737 -1.84 11.25 -27.74
CA VAL A 737 -0.97 11.38 -28.93
C VAL A 737 0.53 11.36 -28.57
N ASP A 738 1.29 10.43 -29.14
CA ASP A 738 2.65 10.04 -28.74
C ASP A 738 3.78 10.53 -29.70
N LEU A 739 5.03 10.11 -29.42
CA LEU A 739 6.24 10.63 -30.09
C LEU A 739 7.42 9.60 -30.14
N PRO A 740 7.42 8.64 -31.08
CA PRO A 740 8.41 7.55 -31.17
C PRO A 740 9.80 7.97 -31.68
N ALA A 741 10.85 7.19 -31.38
CA ALA A 741 12.24 7.39 -31.82
C ALA A 741 12.71 6.24 -32.75
N ASN A 742 12.44 6.37 -34.03
CA ASN A 742 12.75 5.40 -35.10
C ASN A 742 14.26 5.35 -35.42
N ASN A 743 14.79 4.13 -35.61
CA ASN A 743 16.17 3.73 -35.94
C ASN A 743 17.27 4.21 -34.96
N LEU A 744 17.82 3.31 -34.14
CA LEU A 744 18.75 3.61 -33.02
C LEU A 744 19.93 2.61 -32.93
N GLU A 745 21.11 3.08 -32.52
CA GLU A 745 22.38 2.31 -32.49
C GLU A 745 23.30 2.74 -31.31
N ILE A 746 24.06 1.81 -30.71
CA ILE A 746 24.82 1.99 -29.44
C ILE A 746 26.09 1.10 -29.42
N THR A 747 27.24 1.52 -28.83
CA THR A 747 28.48 0.67 -28.73
C THR A 747 29.31 0.76 -27.43
N GLU A 748 30.14 -0.26 -27.18
CA GLU A 748 31.06 -0.48 -26.03
C GLU A 748 32.40 -1.13 -26.45
N ASP A 749 33.54 -0.69 -25.88
CA ASP A 749 34.85 -1.40 -26.01
C ASP A 749 35.62 -1.42 -24.67
N GLY A 750 36.23 -2.57 -24.33
CA GLY A 750 36.95 -2.79 -23.07
C GLY A 750 38.43 -2.40 -23.03
N LEU A 751 39.01 -1.93 -24.13
CA LEU A 751 40.38 -1.41 -24.24
C LEU A 751 40.47 0.01 -24.82
N ASP A 752 39.44 0.52 -25.49
CA ASP A 752 39.40 1.94 -25.87
C ASP A 752 39.24 2.85 -24.64
N ALA A 753 39.84 4.04 -24.70
CA ALA A 753 39.93 4.93 -23.55
C ALA A 753 38.54 5.53 -23.22
N PRO A 754 38.06 5.45 -21.96
CA PRO A 754 38.84 5.29 -20.71
C PRO A 754 38.70 3.91 -20.01
N ASN A 755 38.31 2.85 -20.70
CA ASN A 755 37.84 1.61 -20.07
C ASN A 755 38.99 0.65 -19.68
N ASN A 756 38.85 -0.16 -18.62
CA ASN A 756 39.97 -0.98 -18.10
C ASN A 756 39.63 -2.37 -17.51
N TRP A 757 38.37 -2.80 -17.57
CA TRP A 757 37.80 -3.80 -16.65
C TRP A 757 38.21 -5.27 -16.87
N PHE A 758 38.91 -5.58 -17.96
CA PHE A 758 39.07 -6.94 -18.47
C PHE A 758 39.87 -7.89 -17.54
N THR A 759 40.97 -7.44 -16.93
CA THR A 759 42.03 -8.33 -16.39
C THR A 759 41.85 -8.78 -14.94
N THR A 760 41.33 -7.92 -14.07
CA THR A 760 41.04 -8.23 -12.65
C THR A 760 39.82 -9.12 -12.48
N THR A 761 38.98 -9.19 -13.51
CA THR A 761 37.71 -9.92 -13.55
C THR A 761 37.78 -11.10 -14.54
N ARG A 762 36.64 -11.67 -14.93
CA ARG A 762 36.47 -12.57 -16.09
C ARG A 762 35.02 -12.49 -16.54
N ASP A 763 34.70 -12.75 -17.81
CA ASP A 763 33.32 -13.13 -18.14
C ASP A 763 33.01 -14.46 -17.40
N PRO A 764 31.88 -14.58 -16.66
CA PRO A 764 31.50 -15.83 -16.02
C PRO A 764 31.10 -16.94 -17.03
N VAL A 765 30.93 -16.61 -18.31
CA VAL A 765 30.59 -17.50 -19.43
C VAL A 765 31.79 -17.58 -20.39
N SER A 766 32.10 -18.78 -20.90
CA SER A 766 33.25 -18.98 -21.80
C SER A 766 33.12 -18.17 -23.10
N GLY A 767 34.17 -17.45 -23.49
CA GLY A 767 34.12 -16.34 -24.44
C GLY A 767 33.87 -16.71 -25.91
N THR A 768 32.61 -17.00 -26.24
CA THR A 768 32.02 -16.90 -27.58
C THR A 768 30.87 -15.90 -27.54
N ILE A 769 30.86 -14.92 -28.44
CA ILE A 769 29.85 -13.85 -28.51
C ILE A 769 28.43 -14.44 -28.54
N PRO A 770 27.46 -13.92 -27.75
CA PRO A 770 27.57 -12.71 -26.92
C PRO A 770 28.19 -12.90 -25.52
N GLY A 771 28.54 -14.12 -25.11
CA GLY A 771 29.07 -14.40 -23.77
C GLY A 771 28.05 -14.09 -22.67
N SER A 772 28.41 -13.26 -21.69
CA SER A 772 27.46 -12.70 -20.73
C SER A 772 26.69 -11.46 -21.19
N ALA A 773 27.00 -10.91 -22.38
CA ALA A 773 26.39 -9.66 -22.82
C ALA A 773 24.97 -9.84 -23.36
N THR A 774 24.12 -8.85 -23.09
CA THR A 774 22.71 -8.83 -23.51
C THR A 774 22.24 -7.40 -23.75
N ASP A 775 21.36 -7.21 -24.73
CA ASP A 775 20.53 -6.01 -24.87
C ASP A 775 19.08 -6.38 -24.52
N THR A 776 18.41 -5.55 -23.73
CA THR A 776 17.05 -5.85 -23.24
C THR A 776 15.96 -5.74 -24.29
N ASN A 777 16.19 -5.00 -25.39
CA ASN A 777 15.24 -4.84 -26.48
C ASN A 777 15.51 -5.80 -27.65
N GLY A 778 16.42 -6.78 -27.46
CA GLY A 778 16.73 -7.78 -28.47
C GLY A 778 17.43 -7.20 -29.70
N GLY A 779 18.09 -6.04 -29.57
CA GLY A 779 18.88 -5.46 -30.64
C GLY A 779 20.04 -6.39 -31.06
N THR A 780 20.49 -6.25 -32.30
CA THR A 780 21.47 -7.19 -32.87
C THR A 780 22.85 -6.97 -32.26
N ILE A 781 23.25 -7.87 -31.35
CA ILE A 781 24.55 -7.82 -30.67
C ILE A 781 25.65 -8.42 -31.54
N ASP A 782 26.73 -7.66 -31.75
CA ASP A 782 27.95 -8.10 -32.44
C ASP A 782 29.21 -7.54 -31.71
N GLY A 783 30.42 -8.00 -32.03
CA GLY A 783 31.62 -7.60 -31.28
C GLY A 783 32.92 -8.36 -31.61
N ALA A 784 33.83 -8.41 -30.64
CA ALA A 784 35.15 -9.06 -30.77
C ALA A 784 35.61 -9.80 -29.50
N SER A 785 36.38 -10.88 -29.67
CA SER A 785 36.88 -11.74 -28.56
C SER A 785 38.36 -12.07 -28.68
N SER A 786 39.02 -12.34 -27.54
CA SER A 786 40.46 -12.60 -27.45
C SER A 786 40.79 -13.58 -26.31
N ASN A 787 41.70 -14.54 -26.56
CA ASN A 787 42.16 -15.55 -25.60
C ASN A 787 41.08 -16.40 -24.88
N GLY A 788 39.83 -16.40 -25.37
CA GLY A 788 38.70 -17.11 -24.76
C GLY A 788 37.83 -16.28 -23.79
N ASP A 789 37.99 -14.95 -23.81
CA ASP A 789 37.17 -13.95 -23.14
C ASP A 789 36.84 -12.82 -24.15
N ILE A 790 35.93 -11.89 -23.85
CA ILE A 790 35.32 -10.93 -24.81
C ILE A 790 35.78 -9.49 -24.55
N GLN A 791 36.01 -8.72 -25.63
CA GLN A 791 36.59 -7.36 -25.59
C GLN A 791 35.58 -6.24 -25.91
N THR A 792 34.74 -6.41 -26.92
CA THR A 792 33.97 -5.31 -27.57
C THR A 792 32.54 -5.76 -27.84
N TYR A 793 31.56 -4.86 -27.72
CA TYR A 793 30.13 -5.14 -27.92
C TYR A 793 29.40 -3.96 -28.61
N ILE A 794 28.49 -4.24 -29.55
CA ILE A 794 27.68 -3.26 -30.33
C ILE A 794 26.20 -3.66 -30.30
N ASN A 795 25.26 -2.71 -30.39
CA ASN A 795 23.80 -2.94 -30.34
C ASN A 795 23.01 -2.06 -31.35
N ARG A 796 21.90 -2.56 -31.91
CA ARG A 796 21.11 -1.90 -32.99
C ARG A 796 19.60 -2.21 -32.97
N LEU A 797 18.76 -1.21 -33.23
CA LEU A 797 17.30 -1.22 -33.04
C LEU A 797 16.54 -0.50 -34.18
N THR A 798 15.41 -1.06 -34.62
CA THR A 798 14.59 -0.48 -35.71
C THR A 798 13.73 0.72 -35.27
N THR A 799 13.16 0.68 -34.07
CA THR A 799 12.44 1.79 -33.43
C THR A 799 12.55 1.65 -31.91
N LEU A 800 12.74 2.78 -31.22
CA LEU A 800 12.58 2.95 -29.79
C LEU A 800 11.28 3.73 -29.53
N PRO A 801 10.17 3.07 -29.15
CA PRO A 801 8.90 3.76 -28.89
C PRO A 801 9.01 4.80 -27.75
N PRO A 802 8.00 5.67 -27.59
CA PRO A 802 7.91 6.61 -26.48
C PRO A 802 8.10 5.92 -25.13
N GLY A 803 8.69 6.62 -24.15
CA GLY A 803 8.99 6.09 -22.81
C GLY A 803 9.97 4.91 -22.77
N THR A 804 10.26 4.28 -23.91
CA THR A 804 10.98 3.01 -23.97
C THR A 804 12.44 3.27 -23.64
N SER A 805 12.89 2.64 -22.55
CA SER A 805 14.30 2.44 -22.32
C SER A 805 14.73 1.08 -22.83
N GLY A 806 16.03 0.93 -22.99
CA GLY A 806 16.65 -0.38 -22.90
C GLY A 806 17.94 -0.30 -22.12
N THR A 807 18.54 -1.45 -21.96
CA THR A 807 19.82 -1.60 -21.32
C THR A 807 20.70 -2.53 -22.12
N PHE A 808 21.95 -2.11 -22.29
CA PHE A 808 23.04 -2.98 -22.70
C PHE A 808 23.78 -3.44 -21.42
N LEU A 809 23.84 -4.75 -21.18
CA LEU A 809 24.48 -5.40 -20.02
C LEU A 809 25.68 -6.24 -20.44
N PHE A 810 26.67 -6.38 -19.54
CA PHE A 810 27.64 -7.50 -19.54
C PHE A 810 28.26 -7.72 -18.14
N ARG A 811 28.78 -8.93 -17.88
CA ARG A 811 29.25 -9.38 -16.54
C ARG A 811 30.74 -9.65 -16.46
N ARG A 812 31.34 -9.26 -15.34
CA ARG A 812 32.78 -9.34 -15.01
C ARG A 812 32.96 -9.80 -13.55
N GLN A 813 33.27 -11.08 -13.29
CA GLN A 813 33.33 -11.61 -11.92
C GLN A 813 34.58 -11.15 -11.13
N ILE A 814 34.39 -10.51 -9.97
CA ILE A 814 35.45 -10.28 -8.96
C ILE A 814 35.81 -11.65 -8.37
N ARG A 815 37.11 -11.92 -8.34
CA ARG A 815 37.67 -13.27 -8.18
C ARG A 815 37.73 -13.74 -6.73
#